data_AF-A0A522K5E1-F1
#
_entry.id   AF-A0A522K5E1-F1
#
_cell.length_a   1.000
_cell.length_b   1.000
_cell.length_c   1.000
_cell.angle_alpha   90.00
_cell.angle_beta   90.00
_cell.angle_gamma   90.00
#
_symmetry.space_group_name_H-M   'P 1'
#
loop_
_entity.id
_entity.type
_entity.pdbx_description
1 polymer ?
#
loop_
_entity_poly.entity_id
_entity_poly.type
_entity_poly.pdbx_seq_one_letter_code
_entity_poly.pdbx_strand_id
1 'polypeptide(L)'
;MTQPSSESSALRTLIDDRYAELTARCRAAGVPLHDDAGVAERIRRTLMASDFAFEVWRNQPALLSPQGLDRLRSNADAAARIESLKLPEDEIPTLAALRRFRHAEALRLVFRDVNGLDELPETLSATSVLYEALLALALGWSERLLATRFGQARGRDGSVQRLIVVGFGKLGGSELNFSSDIDLVLVYPHGGQSDGARMLDNGEYFVRLGRQLVRLLNEPTADGICARVDLRLRPFGNAGRLALSFSAMEQYYQREGRDWERYAWIKARPVAGDQHAGKELQELLRPFIYRKYLDYTAFAGLREMKSLIDAEVVRKDLADNLKLGPGGIREIEFIVQLTQLIRGGREPSLRVRGLLPALAACEARGHLPSARAKVLREAYVFLRKLENRVQMLRDAQTHDIPDDALSRERIARGLDYPAWEPLAEELAKHREIVANEFAAVLMPQGGRTASVPAEDAALWRQACDEELDAGTLEASGFVPGPEAAEALLKLPKASPVRAMSARSRERLDRLMPQLLAAARATDAPVPCLLRLCRLTQAVARRSSYLALLEEQPAARKRLAKLFADSAFLAERVIAQPLLLDDVLDPRIEQLPLKRSDIGAELTRVLATLDEREAEAELERITEFKSSIAFRLGLAFNDGRADAVATARRLAMLAESVIIAVTALAERELVAQHGRLPGEGSGFAVLGYGSLGGEELGFASDLDLVFVYDGRRTQEI
;
A
#
# COMPACT_ATOMS: atom_id res chain seq x y z
N MET A 1 7.41 -33.50 -32.00
CA MET A 1 8.59 -34.11 -31.37
C MET A 1 9.83 -33.42 -31.93
N THR A 2 10.19 -32.29 -31.34
CA THR A 2 11.43 -31.55 -31.61
C THR A 2 12.55 -32.22 -30.82
N GLN A 3 13.65 -32.57 -31.47
CA GLN A 3 14.85 -33.09 -30.79
C GLN A 3 15.30 -32.09 -29.72
N PRO A 4 15.78 -32.54 -28.53
CA PRO A 4 16.36 -31.63 -27.56
C PRO A 4 17.55 -30.93 -28.22
N SER A 5 17.48 -29.60 -28.33
CA SER A 5 18.57 -28.81 -28.89
C SER A 5 19.82 -29.08 -28.06
N SER A 6 20.85 -29.66 -28.69
CA SER A 6 22.13 -29.93 -28.02
C SER A 6 22.78 -28.60 -27.63
N GLU A 7 23.41 -28.53 -26.45
CA GLU A 7 24.18 -27.36 -25.99
C GLU A 7 25.10 -26.82 -27.08
N SER A 8 25.17 -25.50 -27.28
CA SER A 8 26.10 -24.93 -28.25
C SER A 8 27.55 -25.28 -27.90
N SER A 9 28.43 -25.34 -28.90
CA SER A 9 29.86 -25.57 -28.68
C SER A 9 30.47 -24.49 -27.77
N ALA A 10 30.07 -23.23 -27.97
CA ALA A 10 30.52 -22.10 -27.15
C ALA A 10 30.14 -22.27 -25.67
N LEU A 11 28.91 -22.74 -25.39
CA LEU A 11 28.46 -22.98 -24.02
C LEU A 11 29.24 -24.12 -23.35
N ARG A 12 29.46 -25.23 -24.06
CA ARG A 12 30.24 -26.36 -23.54
C ARG A 12 31.68 -25.95 -23.21
N THR A 13 32.35 -25.25 -24.14
CA THR A 13 33.69 -24.73 -23.93
C THR A 13 33.76 -23.80 -22.71
N LEU A 14 32.80 -22.88 -22.56
CA LEU A 14 32.74 -21.99 -21.40
C LEU A 14 32.69 -22.75 -20.07
N ILE A 15 31.85 -23.78 -19.98
CA ILE A 15 31.67 -24.57 -18.76
C ILE A 15 32.94 -25.38 -18.47
N ASP A 16 33.49 -26.06 -19.48
CA ASP A 16 34.67 -26.92 -19.33
C ASP A 16 35.91 -26.12 -18.91
N ASP A 17 36.15 -24.97 -19.55
CA ASP A 17 37.28 -24.09 -19.22
C ASP A 17 37.19 -23.58 -17.78
N ARG A 18 36.00 -23.13 -17.37
CA ARG A 18 35.75 -22.67 -15.99
C ARG A 18 35.94 -23.77 -14.97
N TYR A 19 35.42 -24.97 -15.25
CA TYR A 19 35.53 -26.11 -14.36
C TYR A 19 37.00 -26.53 -14.19
N ALA A 20 37.76 -26.55 -15.30
CA ALA A 20 39.20 -26.82 -15.28
C ALA A 20 39.98 -25.78 -14.47
N GLU A 21 39.68 -24.48 -14.63
CA GLU A 21 40.30 -23.42 -13.85
C GLU A 21 40.01 -23.56 -12.35
N LEU A 22 38.75 -23.79 -11.95
CA LEU A 22 38.40 -23.98 -10.55
C LEU A 22 39.09 -25.20 -9.94
N THR A 23 39.20 -26.30 -10.70
CA THR A 23 39.93 -27.49 -10.26
C THR A 23 41.41 -27.18 -10.01
N ALA A 24 42.05 -26.42 -10.90
CA ALA A 24 43.43 -25.98 -10.74
C ALA A 24 43.60 -25.05 -9.51
N ARG A 25 42.66 -24.12 -9.29
CA ARG A 25 42.64 -23.22 -8.13
C ARG A 25 42.48 -23.98 -6.80
N CYS A 26 41.55 -24.93 -6.73
CA CYS A 26 41.38 -25.79 -5.56
C CYS A 26 42.65 -26.57 -5.25
N ARG A 27 43.30 -27.14 -6.28
CA ARG A 27 44.59 -27.85 -6.12
C ARG A 27 45.68 -26.92 -5.58
N ALA A 28 45.81 -25.72 -6.12
CA ALA A 28 46.79 -24.73 -5.67
C ALA A 28 46.54 -24.26 -4.22
N ALA A 29 45.28 -24.19 -3.80
CA ALA A 29 44.86 -23.80 -2.46
C ALA A 29 44.81 -24.96 -1.45
N GLY A 30 45.14 -26.19 -1.85
CA GLY A 30 45.05 -27.38 -0.99
C GLY A 30 43.62 -27.75 -0.59
N VAL A 31 42.62 -27.35 -1.38
CA VAL A 31 41.20 -27.65 -1.12
C VAL A 31 40.79 -28.92 -1.87
N PRO A 32 40.33 -29.98 -1.18
CA PRO A 32 39.85 -31.18 -1.85
C PRO A 32 38.49 -30.90 -2.51
N LEU A 33 38.44 -31.00 -3.84
CA LEU A 33 37.20 -31.01 -4.60
C LEU A 33 36.67 -32.45 -4.62
N HIS A 34 35.60 -32.71 -3.88
CA HIS A 34 34.94 -34.01 -3.86
C HIS A 34 33.94 -34.12 -5.02
N ASP A 35 34.12 -35.14 -5.85
CA ASP A 35 33.17 -35.50 -6.90
C ASP A 35 32.29 -36.66 -6.43
N ASP A 36 31.38 -36.37 -5.51
CA ASP A 36 30.30 -37.29 -5.15
C ASP A 36 29.20 -37.25 -6.23
N ALA A 37 28.38 -38.30 -6.31
CA ALA A 37 27.32 -38.42 -7.33
C ALA A 37 26.43 -37.16 -7.42
N GLY A 38 26.56 -36.42 -8.53
CA GLY A 38 25.77 -35.23 -8.85
C GLY A 38 26.37 -33.89 -8.38
N VAL A 39 27.50 -33.87 -7.67
CA VAL A 39 28.16 -32.61 -7.26
C VAL A 39 28.75 -31.89 -8.46
N ALA A 40 29.51 -32.58 -9.32
CA ALA A 40 30.06 -31.99 -10.54
C ALA A 40 28.97 -31.40 -11.44
N GLU A 41 27.84 -32.10 -11.60
CA GLU A 41 26.70 -31.63 -12.39
C GLU A 41 26.13 -30.31 -11.83
N ARG A 42 25.93 -30.22 -10.51
CA ARG A 42 25.43 -28.99 -9.88
C ARG A 42 26.40 -27.82 -10.00
N ILE A 43 27.70 -28.09 -9.91
CA ILE A 43 28.74 -27.09 -10.14
C ILE A 43 28.67 -26.62 -11.60
N ARG A 44 28.63 -27.54 -12.57
CA ARG A 44 28.56 -27.21 -14.00
C ARG A 44 27.32 -26.38 -14.34
N ARG A 45 26.14 -26.72 -13.79
CA ARG A 45 24.92 -25.90 -13.91
C ARG A 45 25.10 -24.49 -13.34
N THR A 46 25.78 -24.36 -12.21
CA THR A 46 26.06 -23.06 -11.60
C THR A 46 27.03 -22.22 -12.45
N LEU A 47 28.08 -22.85 -13.00
CA LEU A 47 29.06 -22.20 -13.89
C LEU A 47 28.44 -21.77 -15.23
N MET A 48 27.51 -22.59 -15.74
CA MET A 48 26.68 -22.25 -16.88
C MET A 48 25.85 -21.00 -16.56
N ALA A 49 25.17 -20.96 -15.41
CA ALA A 49 24.24 -19.88 -15.10
C ALA A 49 24.90 -18.56 -14.69
N SER A 50 26.11 -18.55 -14.12
CA SER A 50 26.64 -17.37 -13.43
C SER A 50 28.15 -17.17 -13.57
N ASP A 51 28.54 -16.02 -14.12
CA ASP A 51 29.91 -15.49 -14.10
C ASP A 51 30.29 -15.06 -12.67
N PHE A 52 29.35 -14.47 -11.94
CA PHE A 52 29.53 -14.10 -10.54
C PHE A 52 29.91 -15.32 -9.68
N ALA A 53 29.20 -16.43 -9.81
CA ALA A 53 29.48 -17.64 -9.03
C ALA A 53 30.88 -18.19 -9.31
N PHE A 54 31.29 -18.22 -10.58
CA PHE A 54 32.64 -18.59 -10.99
C PHE A 54 33.70 -17.71 -10.33
N GLU A 55 33.53 -16.39 -10.37
CA GLU A 55 34.45 -15.43 -9.76
C GLU A 55 34.52 -15.56 -8.23
N VAL A 56 33.40 -15.80 -7.57
CA VAL A 56 33.38 -16.04 -6.11
C VAL A 56 34.14 -17.32 -5.76
N TRP A 57 33.91 -18.42 -6.48
CA TRP A 57 34.67 -19.67 -6.26
C TRP A 57 36.15 -19.52 -6.55
N ARG A 58 36.52 -18.77 -7.60
CA ARG A 58 37.92 -18.47 -7.93
C ARG A 58 38.63 -17.74 -6.79
N ASN A 59 37.95 -16.80 -6.15
CA ASN A 59 38.50 -15.98 -5.06
C ASN A 59 38.35 -16.66 -3.68
N GLN A 60 37.41 -17.59 -3.52
CA GLN A 60 37.12 -18.31 -2.27
C GLN A 60 37.06 -19.83 -2.52
N PRO A 61 38.17 -20.49 -2.89
CA PRO A 61 38.17 -21.91 -3.25
C PRO A 61 37.70 -22.83 -2.12
N ALA A 62 37.79 -22.39 -0.86
CA ALA A 62 37.27 -23.13 0.29
C ALA A 62 35.75 -23.40 0.23
N LEU A 63 34.98 -22.63 -0.56
CA LEU A 63 33.55 -22.86 -0.78
C LEU A 63 33.26 -24.11 -1.64
N LEU A 64 34.30 -24.71 -2.24
CA LEU A 64 34.22 -26.01 -2.94
C LEU A 64 34.72 -27.19 -2.09
N SER A 65 35.15 -26.95 -0.83
CA SER A 65 35.41 -28.02 0.13
C SER A 65 34.11 -28.74 0.53
N PRO A 66 34.16 -29.93 1.18
CA PRO A 66 32.96 -30.59 1.70
C PRO A 66 32.07 -29.67 2.54
N GLN A 67 32.67 -28.91 3.46
CA GLN A 67 31.95 -27.95 4.32
C GLN A 67 31.36 -26.78 3.50
N GLY A 68 32.08 -26.35 2.47
CA GLY A 68 31.60 -25.33 1.52
C GLY A 68 30.39 -25.82 0.73
N LEU A 69 30.44 -27.03 0.19
CA LEU A 69 29.32 -27.65 -0.53
C LEU A 69 28.12 -27.92 0.39
N ASP A 70 28.35 -28.32 1.64
CA ASP A 70 27.30 -28.43 2.66
C ASP A 70 26.62 -27.09 2.93
N ARG A 71 27.41 -26.01 3.04
CA ARG A 71 26.88 -24.65 3.11
C ARG A 71 26.04 -24.32 1.88
N LEU A 72 26.51 -24.61 0.67
CA LEU A 72 25.79 -24.31 -0.56
C LEU A 72 24.46 -25.09 -0.67
N ARG A 73 24.42 -26.33 -0.17
CA ARG A 73 23.23 -27.18 -0.14
C ARG A 73 22.30 -26.91 1.05
N SER A 74 22.75 -26.23 2.09
CA SER A 74 21.96 -26.01 3.30
C SER A 74 20.76 -25.10 3.05
N ASN A 75 19.61 -25.48 3.62
CA ASN A 75 18.39 -24.66 3.66
C ASN A 75 18.49 -23.55 4.72
N ALA A 76 19.45 -23.63 5.66
CA ALA A 76 19.66 -22.56 6.62
C ALA A 76 20.10 -21.29 5.88
N ASP A 77 19.49 -20.15 6.22
CA ASP A 77 19.78 -18.86 5.61
C ASP A 77 21.02 -18.17 6.20
N ALA A 78 21.25 -16.92 5.80
CA ALA A 78 22.39 -16.14 6.24
C ALA A 78 22.36 -15.83 7.75
N ALA A 79 21.19 -15.74 8.39
CA ALA A 79 21.08 -15.42 9.82
C ALA A 79 21.69 -16.54 10.68
N ALA A 80 21.50 -17.80 10.31
CA ALA A 80 22.12 -18.92 11.03
C ALA A 80 23.67 -18.91 10.96
N ARG A 81 24.26 -18.27 9.93
CA ARG A 81 25.71 -18.24 9.72
C ARG A 81 26.36 -16.93 10.13
N ILE A 82 25.62 -15.81 10.11
CA ILE A 82 26.15 -14.49 10.45
C ILE A 82 26.64 -14.44 11.91
N GLU A 83 26.03 -15.20 12.81
CA GLU A 83 26.41 -15.27 14.24
C GLU A 83 27.86 -15.74 14.43
N SER A 84 28.37 -16.57 13.53
CA SER A 84 29.75 -17.06 13.56
C SER A 84 30.77 -16.04 12.99
N LEU A 85 30.30 -15.00 12.28
CA LEU A 85 31.15 -14.00 11.66
C LEU A 85 31.62 -12.98 12.71
N LYS A 86 32.88 -13.11 13.13
CA LYS A 86 33.54 -12.13 13.99
C LYS A 86 34.12 -11.01 13.14
N LEU A 87 33.59 -9.79 13.31
CA LEU A 87 34.17 -8.60 12.70
C LEU A 87 35.41 -8.13 13.50
N PRO A 88 36.52 -7.82 12.83
CA PRO A 88 37.66 -7.16 13.44
C PRO A 88 37.30 -5.77 14.02
N GLU A 89 38.15 -5.24 14.89
CA GLU A 89 37.97 -3.87 15.41
C GLU A 89 38.32 -2.80 14.37
N ASP A 90 39.26 -3.11 13.47
CA ASP A 90 39.69 -2.21 12.41
C ASP A 90 38.69 -2.17 11.24
N GLU A 91 38.55 -0.98 10.65
CA GLU A 91 37.58 -0.73 9.57
C GLU A 91 37.91 -1.50 8.28
N ILE A 92 39.17 -1.50 7.84
CA ILE A 92 39.59 -2.12 6.57
C ILE A 92 39.34 -3.65 6.58
N PRO A 93 39.79 -4.41 7.59
CA PRO A 93 39.46 -5.83 7.70
C PRO A 93 37.96 -6.11 7.82
N THR A 94 37.20 -5.20 8.46
CA THR A 94 35.75 -5.29 8.58
C THR A 94 35.05 -5.17 7.22
N LEU A 95 35.47 -4.21 6.39
CA LEU A 95 34.97 -4.05 5.03
C LEU A 95 35.16 -5.35 4.21
N ALA A 96 36.34 -5.95 4.28
CA ALA A 96 36.65 -7.20 3.57
C ALA A 96 35.84 -8.41 4.12
N ALA A 97 35.65 -8.50 5.44
CA ALA A 97 34.86 -9.57 6.06
C ALA A 97 33.39 -9.55 5.62
N LEU A 98 32.76 -8.37 5.61
CA LEU A 98 31.37 -8.21 5.17
C LEU A 98 31.17 -8.61 3.70
N ARG A 99 32.06 -8.19 2.81
CA ARG A 99 31.99 -8.49 1.36
C ARG A 99 32.18 -9.96 1.08
N ARG A 100 33.19 -10.60 1.69
CA ARG A 100 33.42 -12.04 1.53
C ARG A 100 32.24 -12.88 2.03
N PHE A 101 31.64 -12.50 3.16
CA PHE A 101 30.44 -13.16 3.66
C PHE A 101 29.26 -12.99 2.70
N ARG A 102 29.00 -11.75 2.23
CA ARG A 102 27.94 -11.46 1.25
C ARG A 102 28.12 -12.27 -0.02
N HIS A 103 29.34 -12.35 -0.55
CA HIS A 103 29.65 -13.16 -1.74
C HIS A 103 29.40 -14.65 -1.53
N ALA A 104 29.80 -15.19 -0.38
CA ALA A 104 29.58 -16.61 -0.08
C ALA A 104 28.09 -16.95 0.05
N GLU A 105 27.27 -16.08 0.66
CA GLU A 105 25.83 -16.27 0.72
C GLU A 105 25.12 -16.02 -0.62
N ALA A 106 25.53 -15.01 -1.38
CA ALA A 106 25.00 -14.78 -2.72
C ALA A 106 25.30 -15.97 -3.66
N LEU A 107 26.50 -16.54 -3.58
CA LEU A 107 26.84 -17.78 -4.30
C LEU A 107 25.94 -18.95 -3.86
N ARG A 108 25.64 -19.08 -2.57
CA ARG A 108 24.66 -20.08 -2.09
C ARG A 108 23.29 -19.88 -2.74
N LEU A 109 22.81 -18.64 -2.82
CA LEU A 109 21.53 -18.32 -3.45
C LEU A 109 21.52 -18.70 -4.93
N VAL A 110 22.57 -18.37 -5.70
CA VAL A 110 22.72 -18.82 -7.09
C VAL A 110 22.72 -20.34 -7.15
N PHE A 111 23.55 -21.01 -6.34
CA PHE A 111 23.69 -22.46 -6.37
C PHE A 111 22.36 -23.17 -6.09
N ARG A 112 21.53 -22.66 -5.17
CA ARG A 112 20.24 -23.28 -4.85
C ARG A 112 19.18 -23.01 -5.93
N ASP A 113 19.09 -21.78 -6.41
CA ASP A 113 18.12 -21.37 -7.45
C ASP A 113 18.38 -22.07 -8.80
N VAL A 114 19.65 -22.23 -9.20
CA VAL A 114 20.01 -22.87 -10.48
C VAL A 114 19.93 -24.39 -10.46
N ASN A 115 19.95 -24.99 -9.27
CA ASN A 115 19.86 -26.44 -9.10
C ASN A 115 18.47 -26.89 -8.62
N GLY A 116 17.47 -26.01 -8.61
CA GLY A 116 16.11 -26.33 -8.20
C GLY A 116 16.00 -26.78 -6.74
N LEU A 117 16.88 -26.27 -5.87
CA LEU A 117 16.85 -26.55 -4.43
C LEU A 117 15.99 -25.56 -3.65
N ASP A 118 15.75 -24.38 -4.23
CA ASP A 118 14.84 -23.36 -3.72
C ASP A 118 13.76 -23.06 -4.78
N GLU A 119 12.53 -22.87 -4.32
CA GLU A 119 11.51 -22.14 -5.05
C GLU A 119 11.70 -20.63 -4.89
N LEU A 120 11.09 -19.86 -5.79
CA LEU A 120 11.25 -18.41 -5.83
C LEU A 120 11.04 -17.72 -4.46
N PRO A 121 9.98 -18.00 -3.67
CA PRO A 121 9.79 -17.34 -2.38
C PRO A 121 10.95 -17.58 -1.39
N GLU A 122 11.58 -18.75 -1.44
CA GLU A 122 12.71 -19.11 -0.59
C GLU A 122 13.96 -18.32 -0.99
N THR A 123 14.25 -18.21 -2.28
CA THR A 123 15.36 -17.38 -2.80
C THR A 123 15.17 -15.90 -2.45
N LEU A 124 13.97 -15.35 -2.66
CA LEU A 124 13.69 -13.94 -2.36
C LEU A 124 13.80 -13.65 -0.85
N SER A 125 13.20 -14.49 -0.01
CA SER A 125 13.26 -14.38 1.44
C SER A 125 14.70 -14.48 1.95
N ALA A 126 15.45 -15.48 1.49
CA ALA A 126 16.85 -15.67 1.88
C ALA A 126 17.77 -14.54 1.41
N THR A 127 17.46 -13.90 0.27
CA THR A 127 18.13 -12.68 -0.19
C THR A 127 17.84 -11.51 0.77
N SER A 128 16.59 -11.32 1.19
CA SER A 128 16.23 -10.33 2.20
C SER A 128 16.96 -10.55 3.53
N VAL A 129 16.94 -11.78 4.05
CA VAL A 129 17.62 -12.14 5.30
C VAL A 129 19.12 -11.87 5.23
N LEU A 130 19.78 -12.12 4.09
CA LEU A 130 21.19 -11.79 3.90
C LEU A 130 21.48 -10.30 4.16
N TYR A 131 20.73 -9.40 3.53
CA TYR A 131 20.97 -7.97 3.70
C TYR A 131 20.53 -7.45 5.07
N GLU A 132 19.51 -8.04 5.70
CA GLU A 132 19.13 -7.73 7.08
C GLU A 132 20.22 -8.12 8.08
N ALA A 133 20.80 -9.31 7.92
CA ALA A 133 21.91 -9.78 8.74
C ALA A 133 23.16 -8.88 8.58
N LEU A 134 23.50 -8.51 7.34
CA LEU A 134 24.60 -7.59 7.05
C LEU A 134 24.36 -6.19 7.64
N LEU A 135 23.13 -5.67 7.54
CA LEU A 135 22.74 -4.39 8.14
C LEU A 135 22.88 -4.41 9.66
N ALA A 136 22.37 -5.44 10.32
CA ALA A 136 22.45 -5.58 11.77
C ALA A 136 23.91 -5.65 12.26
N LEU A 137 24.75 -6.43 11.57
CA LEU A 137 26.15 -6.59 11.94
C LEU A 137 26.96 -5.30 11.70
N ALA A 138 26.78 -4.64 10.55
CA ALA A 138 27.43 -3.37 10.23
C ALA A 138 26.97 -2.23 11.16
N LEU A 139 25.69 -2.21 11.54
CA LEU A 139 25.16 -1.23 12.49
C LEU A 139 25.79 -1.44 13.88
N GLY A 140 25.80 -2.68 14.39
CA GLY A 140 26.39 -2.99 15.69
C GLY A 140 27.88 -2.65 15.76
N TRP A 141 28.63 -2.86 14.67
CA TRP A 141 30.02 -2.41 14.57
C TRP A 141 30.13 -0.88 14.60
N SER A 142 29.28 -0.18 13.84
CA SER A 142 29.28 1.28 13.75
C SER A 142 28.91 1.93 15.09
N GLU A 143 27.95 1.35 15.82
CA GLU A 143 27.56 1.78 17.18
C GLU A 143 28.74 1.67 18.15
N ARG A 144 29.47 0.54 18.14
CA ARG A 144 30.67 0.36 18.98
C ARG A 144 31.75 1.38 18.64
N LEU A 145 32.03 1.60 17.35
CA LEU A 145 33.03 2.58 16.91
C LEU A 145 32.68 3.98 17.42
N LEU A 146 31.43 4.44 17.21
CA LEU A 146 31.01 5.77 17.65
C LEU A 146 30.99 5.91 19.18
N ALA A 147 30.60 4.86 19.89
CA ALA A 147 30.55 4.86 21.35
C ALA A 147 31.91 5.12 22.01
N THR A 148 33.01 4.68 21.39
CA THR A 148 34.38 4.95 21.90
C THR A 148 34.68 6.44 22.08
N ARG A 149 34.07 7.30 21.24
CA ARG A 149 34.37 8.74 21.20
C ARG A 149 33.24 9.61 21.74
N PHE A 150 32.00 9.22 21.49
CA PHE A 150 30.82 10.05 21.76
C PHE A 150 29.87 9.43 22.79
N GLY A 151 30.16 8.22 23.30
CA GLY A 151 29.24 7.48 24.16
C GLY A 151 27.99 7.01 23.41
N GLN A 152 26.93 6.74 24.16
CA GLN A 152 25.63 6.32 23.64
C GLN A 152 24.69 7.53 23.57
N ALA A 153 23.84 7.56 22.54
CA ALA A 153 22.77 8.56 22.43
C ALA A 153 21.75 8.34 23.56
N ARG A 154 21.40 9.40 24.30
CA ARG A 154 20.40 9.36 25.37
C ARG A 154 19.17 10.19 25.03
N GLY A 155 18.01 9.73 25.46
CA GLY A 155 16.80 10.55 25.53
C GLY A 155 16.90 11.61 26.63
N ARG A 156 15.91 12.51 26.66
CA ARG A 156 15.79 13.53 27.71
C ARG A 156 15.55 12.94 29.10
N ASP A 157 15.02 11.71 29.14
CA ASP A 157 14.76 10.89 30.32
C ASP A 157 15.97 10.02 30.71
N GLY A 158 17.09 10.10 29.99
CA GLY A 158 18.29 9.30 30.22
C GLY A 158 18.26 7.88 29.63
N SER A 159 17.16 7.49 28.96
CA SER A 159 17.06 6.21 28.25
C SER A 159 18.08 6.12 27.11
N VAL A 160 18.65 4.93 26.85
CA VAL A 160 19.51 4.72 25.67
C VAL A 160 18.62 4.72 24.43
N GLN A 161 19.02 5.48 23.41
CA GLN A 161 18.40 5.43 22.10
C GLN A 161 19.33 4.77 21.08
N ARG A 162 18.76 3.92 20.24
CA ARG A 162 19.46 3.29 19.12
C ARG A 162 18.85 3.74 17.79
N LEU A 163 19.64 3.62 16.73
CA LEU A 163 19.16 3.90 15.39
C LEU A 163 18.14 2.85 14.99
N ILE A 164 17.14 3.27 14.21
CA ILE A 164 16.16 2.39 13.60
C ILE A 164 16.39 2.47 12.09
N VAL A 165 16.63 1.31 11.49
CA VAL A 165 16.76 1.19 10.04
C VAL A 165 15.45 0.62 9.51
N VAL A 166 14.72 1.42 8.75
CA VAL A 166 13.46 1.01 8.10
C VAL A 166 13.78 0.62 6.66
N GLY A 167 13.55 -0.64 6.30
CA GLY A 167 13.66 -1.15 4.93
C GLY A 167 12.38 -0.88 4.16
N PHE A 168 12.51 -0.34 2.95
CA PHE A 168 11.45 -0.02 2.02
C PHE A 168 11.46 -0.97 0.82
N GLY A 169 10.49 -0.79 -0.08
CA GLY A 169 10.47 -1.49 -1.36
C GLY A 169 10.52 -3.01 -1.19
N LYS A 170 11.40 -3.67 -1.95
CA LYS A 170 11.54 -5.13 -1.93
C LYS A 170 12.14 -5.65 -0.63
N LEU A 171 13.05 -4.91 0.01
CA LEU A 171 13.61 -5.29 1.32
C LEU A 171 12.51 -5.29 2.39
N GLY A 172 11.71 -4.22 2.44
CA GLY A 172 10.59 -4.13 3.37
C GLY A 172 9.55 -5.25 3.16
N GLY A 173 9.31 -5.60 1.89
CA GLY A 173 8.43 -6.71 1.49
C GLY A 173 8.99 -8.12 1.70
N SER A 174 10.23 -8.26 2.19
CA SER A 174 10.94 -9.54 2.27
C SER A 174 11.02 -10.29 0.93
N GLU A 175 11.18 -9.52 -0.14
CA GLU A 175 11.12 -10.02 -1.52
C GLU A 175 12.25 -9.45 -2.40
N LEU A 176 13.45 -9.26 -1.84
CA LEU A 176 14.61 -8.81 -2.62
C LEU A 176 14.91 -9.78 -3.76
N ASN A 177 15.02 -9.23 -4.97
CA ASN A 177 15.64 -9.94 -6.09
C ASN A 177 17.17 -9.97 -5.88
N PHE A 178 17.86 -10.79 -6.68
CA PHE A 178 19.25 -11.14 -6.45
C PHE A 178 20.20 -9.92 -6.34
N SER A 179 20.05 -8.93 -7.24
CA SER A 179 20.88 -7.72 -7.27
C SER A 179 19.98 -6.47 -7.27
N SER A 180 19.42 -6.14 -6.10
CA SER A 180 18.68 -4.90 -5.84
C SER A 180 19.46 -3.96 -4.93
N ASP A 181 19.13 -2.67 -5.04
CA ASP A 181 19.43 -1.71 -3.98
C ASP A 181 18.63 -2.06 -2.72
N ILE A 182 19.20 -1.73 -1.56
CA ILE A 182 18.46 -1.72 -0.30
C ILE A 182 17.97 -0.31 -0.03
N ASP A 183 16.66 -0.11 -0.17
CA ASP A 183 15.98 1.15 0.11
C ASP A 183 15.81 1.33 1.62
N LEU A 184 16.47 2.32 2.21
CA LEU A 184 16.49 2.54 3.66
C LEU A 184 16.02 3.95 4.03
N VAL A 185 15.33 4.04 5.17
CA VAL A 185 15.10 5.29 5.90
C VAL A 185 15.63 5.12 7.32
N LEU A 186 16.44 6.07 7.77
CA LEU A 186 17.08 6.04 9.09
C LEU A 186 16.30 6.94 10.04
N VAL A 187 15.92 6.41 11.19
CA VAL A 187 15.05 7.10 12.15
C VAL A 187 15.56 6.88 13.57
N TYR A 188 15.25 7.80 14.47
CA TYR A 188 15.47 7.64 15.92
C TYR A 188 14.27 8.17 16.72
N PRO A 189 14.04 7.71 17.96
CA PRO A 189 12.83 8.05 18.71
C PRO A 189 12.71 9.55 19.05
N HIS A 190 13.66 10.11 19.80
CA HIS A 190 13.52 11.45 20.37
C HIS A 190 14.82 12.26 20.36
N GLY A 191 14.68 13.58 20.47
CA GLY A 191 15.82 14.47 20.73
C GLY A 191 16.49 14.18 22.08
N GLY A 192 17.71 14.65 22.24
CA GLY A 192 18.56 14.36 23.40
C GLY A 192 20.02 14.54 23.04
N GLN A 193 20.92 14.01 23.87
CA GLN A 193 22.36 14.13 23.67
C GLN A 193 23.10 12.83 23.98
N SER A 194 24.26 12.63 23.38
CA SER A 194 25.13 11.51 23.71
C SER A 194 25.92 11.72 25.01
N ASP A 195 26.23 10.63 25.72
CA ASP A 195 26.78 10.65 27.08
C ASP A 195 28.32 10.50 27.19
N GLY A 196 29.04 10.56 26.06
CA GLY A 196 30.49 10.43 26.05
C GLY A 196 31.24 11.73 26.28
N ALA A 197 32.59 11.63 26.29
CA ALA A 197 33.50 12.76 26.56
C ALA A 197 33.28 13.97 25.66
N ARG A 198 32.83 13.75 24.41
CA ARG A 198 32.31 14.79 23.53
C ARG A 198 30.83 14.52 23.27
N MET A 199 29.97 15.33 23.89
CA MET A 199 28.53 15.25 23.70
C MET A 199 28.14 15.72 22.29
N LEU A 200 27.19 15.03 21.67
CA LEU A 200 26.56 15.41 20.41
C LEU A 200 25.05 15.47 20.61
N ASP A 201 24.38 16.39 19.90
CA ASP A 201 22.92 16.30 19.73
C ASP A 201 22.56 15.00 19.03
N ASN A 202 21.47 14.34 19.44
CA ASN A 202 21.05 13.05 18.86
C ASN A 202 20.88 13.12 17.34
N GLY A 203 20.38 14.24 16.80
CA GLY A 203 20.28 14.43 15.35
C GLY A 203 21.63 14.38 14.66
N GLU A 204 22.68 14.98 15.24
CA GLU A 204 24.04 14.89 14.73
C GLU A 204 24.64 13.49 14.93
N TYR A 205 24.44 12.89 16.10
CA TYR A 205 24.92 11.55 16.43
C TYR A 205 24.41 10.51 15.42
N PHE A 206 23.10 10.47 15.18
CA PHE A 206 22.48 9.48 14.28
C PHE A 206 22.80 9.75 12.80
N VAL A 207 23.01 11.01 12.39
CA VAL A 207 23.54 11.30 11.04
C VAL A 207 24.95 10.76 10.87
N ARG A 208 25.83 10.89 11.88
CA ARG A 208 27.19 10.31 11.82
C ARG A 208 27.15 8.78 11.81
N LEU A 209 26.30 8.18 12.65
CA LEU A 209 26.11 6.73 12.69
C LEU A 209 25.60 6.19 11.35
N GLY A 210 24.60 6.85 10.76
CA GLY A 210 24.07 6.50 9.45
C GLY A 210 25.11 6.59 8.33
N ARG A 211 25.95 7.63 8.33
CA ARG A 211 27.06 7.75 7.36
C ARG A 211 28.07 6.61 7.50
N GLN A 212 28.42 6.24 8.73
CA GLN A 212 29.33 5.13 8.98
C GLN A 212 28.75 3.79 8.50
N LEU A 213 27.47 3.54 8.80
CA LEU A 213 26.76 2.35 8.33
C LEU A 213 26.76 2.26 6.79
N VAL A 214 26.37 3.35 6.11
CA VAL A 214 26.33 3.41 4.63
C VAL A 214 27.71 3.18 4.05
N ARG A 215 28.75 3.73 4.68
CA ARG A 215 30.14 3.55 4.26
C ARG A 215 30.55 2.07 4.29
N LEU A 216 30.31 1.36 5.40
CA LEU A 216 30.65 -0.06 5.51
C LEU A 216 30.00 -0.92 4.42
N LEU A 217 28.76 -0.58 4.06
CA LEU A 217 27.96 -1.32 3.09
C LEU A 217 28.32 -0.97 1.64
N ASN A 218 28.47 0.31 1.32
CA ASN A 218 28.48 0.79 -0.07
C ASN A 218 29.86 1.22 -0.59
N GLU A 219 30.88 1.35 0.27
CA GLU A 219 32.22 1.79 -0.16
C GLU A 219 32.88 0.77 -1.11
N PRO A 220 33.32 1.15 -2.32
CA PRO A 220 34.03 0.23 -3.20
C PRO A 220 35.39 -0.18 -2.63
N THR A 221 35.69 -1.47 -2.61
CA THR A 221 36.98 -2.04 -2.17
C THR A 221 37.52 -3.02 -3.22
N ALA A 222 38.69 -3.62 -2.98
CA ALA A 222 39.21 -4.71 -3.80
C ALA A 222 38.26 -5.92 -3.86
N ASP A 223 37.46 -6.14 -2.81
CA ASP A 223 36.42 -7.16 -2.74
C ASP A 223 35.06 -6.65 -3.27
N GLY A 224 35.02 -5.53 -3.99
CA GLY A 224 33.77 -4.91 -4.48
C GLY A 224 33.00 -4.15 -3.39
N ILE A 225 31.66 -4.19 -3.47
CA ILE A 225 30.73 -3.56 -2.52
C ILE A 225 29.93 -4.62 -1.77
N CYS A 226 29.47 -4.31 -0.56
CA CYS A 226 28.63 -5.23 0.22
C CYS A 226 27.15 -5.09 -0.17
N ALA A 227 26.64 -3.86 -0.22
CA ALA A 227 25.27 -3.56 -0.64
C ALA A 227 25.19 -2.16 -1.26
N ARG A 228 24.38 -2.01 -2.32
CA ARG A 228 24.00 -0.70 -2.85
C ARG A 228 22.90 -0.12 -1.98
N VAL A 229 23.14 1.02 -1.35
CA VAL A 229 22.19 1.64 -0.40
C VAL A 229 21.50 2.83 -1.05
N ASP A 230 20.17 2.79 -1.13
CA ASP A 230 19.35 3.92 -1.56
C ASP A 230 18.65 4.56 -0.36
N LEU A 231 18.80 5.88 -0.22
CA LEU A 231 18.24 6.67 0.88
C LEU A 231 17.23 7.71 0.39
N ARG A 232 16.87 7.69 -0.90
CA ARG A 232 16.05 8.75 -1.55
C ARG A 232 14.59 8.77 -1.10
N LEU A 233 14.09 7.67 -0.52
CA LEU A 233 12.71 7.56 -0.03
C LEU A 233 12.48 8.24 1.33
N ARG A 234 13.52 8.82 1.95
CA ARG A 234 13.37 9.59 3.20
C ARG A 234 12.63 10.92 2.93
N PRO A 235 11.96 11.52 3.94
CA PRO A 235 11.37 12.84 3.82
C PRO A 235 12.32 13.89 3.23
N PHE A 236 11.79 14.71 2.32
CA PHE A 236 12.54 15.69 1.51
C PHE A 236 13.62 15.10 0.58
N GLY A 237 13.64 13.77 0.40
CA GLY A 237 14.56 13.07 -0.47
C GLY A 237 16.02 13.44 -0.23
N ASN A 238 16.76 13.75 -1.30
CA ASN A 238 18.18 14.11 -1.22
C ASN A 238 18.46 15.38 -0.40
N ALA A 239 17.50 16.32 -0.33
CA ALA A 239 17.65 17.54 0.45
C ALA A 239 17.38 17.33 1.95
N GLY A 240 16.77 16.20 2.33
CA GLY A 240 16.46 15.84 3.71
C GLY A 240 17.67 15.38 4.51
N ARG A 241 17.57 15.53 5.84
CA ARG A 241 18.54 14.95 6.78
C ARG A 241 18.61 13.44 6.60
N LEU A 242 19.80 12.88 6.81
CA LEU A 242 20.03 11.44 6.66
C LEU A 242 19.25 10.61 7.69
N ALA A 243 19.11 11.13 8.92
CA ALA A 243 18.33 10.53 9.99
C ALA A 243 17.35 11.56 10.58
N LEU A 244 16.14 11.12 10.92
CA LEU A 244 15.04 11.96 11.41
C LEU A 244 14.48 11.43 12.74
N SER A 245 13.94 12.30 13.59
CA SER A 245 13.21 11.89 14.78
C SER A 245 11.79 11.42 14.45
N PHE A 246 11.12 10.68 15.35
CA PHE A 246 9.70 10.32 15.17
C PHE A 246 8.82 11.54 15.01
N SER A 247 9.04 12.57 15.83
CA SER A 247 8.31 13.84 15.73
C SER A 247 8.47 14.53 14.38
N ALA A 248 9.67 14.49 13.79
CA ALA A 248 9.91 15.09 12.48
C ALA A 248 9.26 14.27 11.35
N MET A 249 9.27 12.94 11.47
CA MET A 249 8.58 12.04 10.53
C MET A 249 7.07 12.26 10.55
N GLU A 250 6.47 12.29 11.74
CA GLU A 250 5.05 12.52 11.93
C GLU A 250 4.61 13.87 11.36
N GLN A 251 5.31 14.96 11.72
CA GLN A 251 5.00 16.29 11.22
C GLN A 251 5.09 16.38 9.70
N TYR A 252 6.08 15.70 9.10
CA TYR A 252 6.22 15.65 7.65
C TYR A 252 5.03 14.96 6.99
N TYR A 253 4.70 13.73 7.40
CA TYR A 253 3.65 12.96 6.75
C TYR A 253 2.24 13.50 7.01
N GLN A 254 2.02 14.19 8.13
CA GLN A 254 0.78 14.91 8.40
C GLN A 254 0.58 16.12 7.47
N ARG A 255 1.66 16.83 7.12
CA ARG A 255 1.58 18.13 6.40
C ARG A 255 1.87 18.03 4.91
N GLU A 256 2.87 17.25 4.53
CA GLU A 256 3.48 17.24 3.19
C GLU A 256 3.36 15.88 2.48
N GLY A 257 2.87 14.85 3.19
CA GLY A 257 2.92 13.46 2.73
C GLY A 257 2.08 13.16 1.48
N ARG A 258 2.75 12.62 0.45
CA ARG A 258 2.23 12.39 -0.90
C ARG A 258 1.69 10.97 -1.09
N ASP A 259 0.82 10.77 -2.08
CA ASP A 259 0.17 9.47 -2.32
C ASP A 259 1.15 8.35 -2.71
N TRP A 260 2.20 8.67 -3.45
CA TRP A 260 3.26 7.69 -3.77
C TRP A 260 4.08 7.30 -2.53
N GLU A 261 4.19 8.17 -1.52
CA GLU A 261 4.87 7.81 -0.27
C GLU A 261 4.03 6.80 0.51
N ARG A 262 2.70 6.92 0.49
CA ARG A 262 1.80 5.90 1.04
C ARG A 262 2.02 4.55 0.37
N TYR A 263 2.15 4.55 -0.96
CA TYR A 263 2.46 3.36 -1.75
C TYR A 263 3.78 2.71 -1.29
N ALA A 264 4.83 3.50 -1.07
CA ALA A 264 6.12 3.01 -0.60
C ALA A 264 6.04 2.43 0.82
N TRP A 265 5.28 3.06 1.71
CA TRP A 265 5.13 2.64 3.11
C TRP A 265 4.38 1.32 3.30
N ILE A 266 3.57 0.85 2.33
CA ILE A 266 2.87 -0.45 2.42
C ILE A 266 3.84 -1.58 2.74
N LYS A 267 5.02 -1.56 2.10
CA LYS A 267 6.05 -2.59 2.29
C LYS A 267 7.01 -2.26 3.43
N ALA A 268 7.04 -1.02 3.92
CA ALA A 268 8.08 -0.59 4.84
C ALA A 268 8.03 -1.36 6.18
N ARG A 269 9.21 -1.66 6.75
CA ARG A 269 9.35 -2.24 8.09
C ARG A 269 10.72 -2.00 8.71
N PRO A 270 10.84 -2.02 10.05
CA PRO A 270 12.14 -2.11 10.70
C PRO A 270 12.89 -3.38 10.25
N VAL A 271 14.15 -3.21 9.87
CA VAL A 271 15.03 -4.31 9.41
C VAL A 271 16.29 -4.45 10.26
N ALA A 272 16.75 -3.37 10.90
CA ALA A 272 17.89 -3.40 11.82
C ALA A 272 17.78 -2.30 12.88
N GLY A 273 18.56 -2.43 13.95
CA GLY A 273 18.56 -1.49 15.07
C GLY A 273 17.46 -1.76 16.08
N ASP A 274 16.83 -0.72 16.63
CA ASP A 274 15.71 -0.88 17.55
C ASP A 274 14.40 -1.19 16.82
N GLN A 275 14.16 -2.47 16.57
CA GLN A 275 12.96 -2.91 15.87
C GLN A 275 11.68 -2.71 16.70
N HIS A 276 11.77 -2.60 18.03
CA HIS A 276 10.59 -2.37 18.87
C HIS A 276 10.09 -0.94 18.71
N ALA A 277 10.96 0.05 18.93
CA ALA A 277 10.65 1.44 18.65
C ALA A 277 10.27 1.65 17.17
N GLY A 278 10.91 0.90 16.26
CA GLY A 278 10.53 0.90 14.86
C GLY A 278 9.07 0.50 14.59
N LYS A 279 8.50 -0.43 15.37
CA LYS A 279 7.06 -0.80 15.27
C LYS A 279 6.16 0.32 15.76
N GLU A 280 6.54 1.02 16.84
CA GLU A 280 5.82 2.20 17.33
C GLU A 280 5.71 3.28 16.26
N LEU A 281 6.80 3.55 15.52
CA LEU A 281 6.75 4.46 14.36
C LEU A 281 5.76 3.99 13.28
N GLN A 282 5.65 2.69 13.03
CA GLN A 282 4.69 2.19 12.03
C GLN A 282 3.25 2.42 12.48
N GLU A 283 2.95 2.21 13.76
CA GLU A 283 1.63 2.51 14.32
C GLU A 283 1.33 4.01 14.29
N LEU A 284 2.32 4.85 14.60
CA LEU A 284 2.22 6.31 14.48
C LEU A 284 1.88 6.75 13.06
N LEU A 285 2.50 6.15 12.04
CA LEU A 285 2.29 6.49 10.64
C LEU A 285 1.11 5.74 10.00
N ARG A 286 0.51 4.76 10.68
CA ARG A 286 -0.58 3.94 10.16
C ARG A 286 -1.75 4.76 9.59
N PRO A 287 -2.24 5.86 10.21
CA PRO A 287 -3.30 6.68 9.65
C PRO A 287 -2.93 7.35 8.33
N PHE A 288 -1.65 7.70 8.14
CA PHE A 288 -1.14 8.26 6.90
C PHE A 288 -1.10 7.20 5.77
N ILE A 289 -0.62 6.00 6.10
CA ILE A 289 -0.40 4.90 5.15
C ILE A 289 -1.74 4.31 4.69
N TYR A 290 -2.62 3.97 5.64
CA TYR A 290 -3.88 3.26 5.40
C TYR A 290 -5.08 4.13 5.76
N ARG A 291 -5.49 4.99 4.81
CA ARG A 291 -6.63 5.89 5.01
C ARG A 291 -7.92 5.11 5.25
N LYS A 292 -8.61 5.38 6.35
CA LYS A 292 -9.94 4.80 6.66
C LYS A 292 -11.03 5.24 5.65
N TYR A 293 -10.89 6.45 5.12
CA TYR A 293 -11.74 7.02 4.07
C TYR A 293 -10.85 7.35 2.89
N LEU A 294 -11.09 6.69 1.75
CA LEU A 294 -10.57 7.19 0.49
C LEU A 294 -11.56 8.19 -0.03
N ASP A 295 -11.21 9.45 0.16
CA ASP A 295 -11.79 10.49 -0.65
C ASP A 295 -11.24 10.36 -2.08
N TYR A 296 -11.91 10.95 -3.02
CA TYR A 296 -11.50 10.90 -4.40
C TYR A 296 -10.18 11.66 -4.71
N THR A 297 -9.65 12.52 -3.82
CA THR A 297 -8.28 13.05 -4.00
C THR A 297 -7.27 11.92 -3.92
N ALA A 298 -7.50 10.94 -3.04
CA ALA A 298 -6.77 9.68 -3.02
C ALA A 298 -6.82 8.99 -4.39
N PHE A 299 -8.02 8.80 -4.96
CA PHE A 299 -8.18 8.15 -6.26
C PHE A 299 -7.54 8.93 -7.41
N ALA A 300 -7.60 10.26 -7.40
CA ALA A 300 -6.90 11.10 -8.38
C ALA A 300 -5.38 10.90 -8.29
N GLY A 301 -4.82 10.83 -7.09
CA GLY A 301 -3.40 10.50 -6.88
C GLY A 301 -3.04 9.08 -7.33
N LEU A 302 -3.92 8.10 -7.08
CA LEU A 302 -3.76 6.73 -7.58
C LEU A 302 -3.74 6.68 -9.12
N ARG A 303 -4.62 7.44 -9.79
CA ARG A 303 -4.62 7.54 -11.26
C ARG A 303 -3.42 8.29 -11.80
N GLU A 304 -2.97 9.34 -11.13
CA GLU A 304 -1.74 10.05 -11.49
C GLU A 304 -0.53 9.09 -11.44
N MET A 305 -0.44 8.25 -10.42
CA MET A 305 0.58 7.20 -10.36
C MET A 305 0.44 6.19 -11.51
N LYS A 306 -0.78 5.76 -11.85
CA LYS A 306 -1.01 4.88 -13.01
C LYS A 306 -0.54 5.55 -14.32
N SER A 307 -0.91 6.80 -14.55
CA SER A 307 -0.53 7.54 -15.76
C SER A 307 0.98 7.72 -15.90
N LEU A 308 1.70 7.89 -14.78
CA LEU A 308 3.17 7.93 -14.78
C LEU A 308 3.77 6.58 -15.19
N ILE A 309 3.19 5.48 -14.72
CA ILE A 309 3.60 4.12 -15.13
C ILE A 309 3.30 3.92 -16.63
N ASP A 310 2.10 4.25 -17.09
CA ASP A 310 1.70 4.15 -18.51
C ASP A 310 2.66 4.95 -19.42
N ALA A 311 2.99 6.19 -19.04
CA ALA A 311 3.87 7.06 -19.83
C ALA A 311 5.30 6.52 -19.94
N GLU A 312 5.80 5.88 -18.88
CA GLU A 312 7.14 5.29 -18.89
C GLU A 312 7.19 4.01 -19.74
N VAL A 313 6.13 3.20 -19.73
CA VAL A 313 6.01 1.96 -20.51
C VAL A 313 6.04 2.22 -22.03
N VAL A 314 5.52 3.37 -22.50
CA VAL A 314 5.49 3.74 -23.94
C VAL A 314 6.88 4.01 -24.52
N ARG A 315 7.91 4.13 -23.68
CA ARG A 315 9.28 4.34 -24.12
C ARG A 315 9.86 3.10 -24.81
N LYS A 316 10.28 3.26 -26.08
CA LYS A 316 10.79 2.16 -26.91
C LYS A 316 12.02 1.45 -26.33
N ASP A 317 12.85 2.15 -25.58
CA ASP A 317 14.05 1.60 -24.94
C ASP A 317 13.75 0.66 -23.76
N LEU A 318 12.50 0.59 -23.29
CA LEU A 318 12.09 -0.26 -22.16
C LEU A 318 11.28 -1.49 -22.58
N ALA A 319 11.08 -1.74 -23.88
CA ALA A 319 10.25 -2.84 -24.37
C ALA A 319 10.72 -4.22 -23.84
N ASP A 320 12.04 -4.44 -23.78
CA ASP A 320 12.62 -5.69 -23.29
C ASP A 320 12.88 -5.70 -21.79
N ASN A 321 12.67 -4.58 -21.09
CA ASN A 321 12.89 -4.46 -19.66
C ASN A 321 11.84 -5.27 -18.85
N LEU A 322 12.29 -6.21 -18.02
CA LEU A 322 11.42 -7.13 -17.27
C LEU A 322 10.56 -6.43 -16.21
N LYS A 323 11.00 -5.26 -15.73
CA LYS A 323 10.33 -4.53 -14.65
C LYS A 323 9.45 -3.39 -15.15
N LEU A 324 10.00 -2.58 -16.07
CA LEU A 324 9.40 -1.33 -16.54
C LEU A 324 8.72 -1.45 -17.91
N GLY A 325 9.00 -2.50 -18.68
CA GLY A 325 8.36 -2.73 -19.96
C GLY A 325 6.88 -3.11 -19.83
N PRO A 326 6.12 -3.12 -20.95
CA PRO A 326 4.71 -3.48 -20.96
C PRO A 326 4.48 -4.88 -20.36
N GLY A 327 3.52 -5.00 -19.45
CA GLY A 327 3.26 -6.27 -18.77
C GLY A 327 4.36 -6.67 -17.77
N GLY A 328 5.23 -5.73 -17.39
CA GLY A 328 6.35 -5.96 -16.50
C GLY A 328 5.95 -6.11 -15.03
N ILE A 329 6.94 -6.44 -14.20
CA ILE A 329 6.73 -6.74 -12.78
C ILE A 329 6.09 -5.56 -12.01
N ARG A 330 6.43 -4.32 -12.40
CA ARG A 330 5.88 -3.11 -11.74
C ARG A 330 4.37 -2.99 -11.92
N GLU A 331 3.83 -3.39 -13.06
CA GLU A 331 2.38 -3.34 -13.30
C GLU A 331 1.64 -4.32 -12.37
N ILE A 332 2.20 -5.52 -12.14
CA ILE A 332 1.67 -6.49 -11.16
C ILE A 332 1.72 -5.91 -9.75
N GLU A 333 2.87 -5.34 -9.35
CA GLU A 333 3.03 -4.67 -8.06
C GLU A 333 1.96 -3.60 -7.86
N PHE A 334 1.72 -2.78 -8.90
CA PHE A 334 0.72 -1.72 -8.85
C PHE A 334 -0.70 -2.28 -8.69
N ILE A 335 -1.11 -3.30 -9.45
CA ILE A 335 -2.45 -3.92 -9.35
C ILE A 335 -2.74 -4.35 -7.90
N VAL A 336 -1.79 -5.06 -7.28
CA VAL A 336 -1.97 -5.62 -5.94
C VAL A 336 -1.91 -4.54 -4.87
N GLN A 337 -0.87 -3.69 -4.88
CA GLN A 337 -0.67 -2.65 -3.86
C GLN A 337 -1.74 -1.56 -3.95
N LEU A 338 -2.29 -1.27 -5.13
CA LEU A 338 -3.43 -0.37 -5.29
C LEU A 338 -4.62 -0.86 -4.46
N THR A 339 -4.89 -2.17 -4.48
CA THR A 339 -5.97 -2.76 -3.66
C THR A 339 -5.69 -2.59 -2.17
N GLN A 340 -4.43 -2.76 -1.75
CA GLN A 340 -4.02 -2.50 -0.36
C GLN A 340 -4.20 -1.03 0.04
N LEU A 341 -3.90 -0.07 -0.83
CA LEU A 341 -4.15 1.35 -0.56
C LEU A 341 -5.64 1.67 -0.45
N ILE A 342 -6.47 1.08 -1.33
CA ILE A 342 -7.91 1.34 -1.37
C ILE A 342 -8.65 0.66 -0.20
N ARG A 343 -8.20 -0.51 0.25
CA ARG A 343 -8.96 -1.34 1.20
C ARG A 343 -8.28 -1.53 2.55
N GLY A 344 -6.96 -1.38 2.63
CA GLY A 344 -6.17 -1.63 3.84
C GLY A 344 -6.55 -0.75 5.04
N GLY A 345 -7.11 0.43 4.81
CA GLY A 345 -7.66 1.26 5.90
C GLY A 345 -8.82 0.62 6.66
N ARG A 346 -9.68 -0.12 5.96
CA ARG A 346 -10.86 -0.80 6.54
C ARG A 346 -10.67 -2.30 6.74
N GLU A 347 -9.71 -2.90 6.05
CA GLU A 347 -9.45 -4.33 6.07
C GLU A 347 -7.99 -4.61 6.47
N PRO A 348 -7.71 -4.77 7.79
CA PRO A 348 -6.36 -5.01 8.29
C PRO A 348 -5.66 -6.23 7.67
N SER A 349 -6.42 -7.25 7.25
CA SER A 349 -5.88 -8.43 6.56
C SER A 349 -5.19 -8.12 5.23
N LEU A 350 -5.43 -6.94 4.64
CA LEU A 350 -4.75 -6.49 3.42
C LEU A 350 -3.48 -5.68 3.71
N ARG A 351 -3.10 -5.46 4.98
CA ARG A 351 -1.87 -4.77 5.38
C ARG A 351 -0.65 -5.69 5.43
N VAL A 352 -0.76 -6.88 4.82
CA VAL A 352 0.35 -7.82 4.69
C VAL A 352 1.44 -7.26 3.77
N ARG A 353 2.69 -7.65 4.03
CA ARG A 353 3.85 -7.21 3.25
C ARG A 353 4.23 -8.27 2.21
N GLY A 354 4.88 -7.82 1.14
CA GLY A 354 5.26 -8.67 0.00
C GLY A 354 4.11 -8.89 -0.97
N LEU A 355 4.44 -9.08 -2.25
CA LEU A 355 3.44 -9.14 -3.31
C LEU A 355 2.59 -10.41 -3.25
N LEU A 356 3.21 -11.58 -3.10
CA LEU A 356 2.49 -12.86 -3.11
C LEU A 356 1.53 -13.01 -1.92
N PRO A 357 1.90 -12.67 -0.67
CA PRO A 357 0.96 -12.63 0.45
C PRO A 357 -0.18 -11.63 0.22
N ALA A 358 0.12 -10.43 -0.31
CA ALA A 358 -0.89 -9.43 -0.61
C ALA A 358 -1.87 -9.88 -1.69
N LEU A 359 -1.39 -10.54 -2.75
CA LEU A 359 -2.21 -11.13 -3.79
C LEU A 359 -3.14 -12.22 -3.23
N ALA A 360 -2.62 -13.10 -2.37
CA ALA A 360 -3.41 -14.12 -1.69
C ALA A 360 -4.49 -13.50 -0.76
N ALA A 361 -4.16 -12.42 -0.04
CA ALA A 361 -5.11 -11.70 0.79
C ALA A 361 -6.20 -11.01 -0.05
N CYS A 362 -5.85 -10.43 -1.20
CA CYS A 362 -6.82 -9.85 -2.14
C CYS A 362 -7.77 -10.90 -2.72
N GLU A 363 -7.26 -12.08 -3.05
CA GLU A 363 -8.06 -13.22 -3.51
C GLU A 363 -9.01 -13.72 -2.40
N ALA A 364 -8.49 -13.99 -1.20
CA ALA A 364 -9.29 -14.49 -0.08
C ALA A 364 -10.41 -13.54 0.36
N ARG A 365 -10.26 -12.23 0.11
CA ARG A 365 -11.27 -11.21 0.40
C ARG A 365 -12.22 -10.90 -0.77
N GLY A 366 -12.02 -11.54 -1.92
CA GLY A 366 -12.86 -11.34 -3.11
C GLY A 366 -12.62 -10.02 -3.84
N HIS A 367 -11.52 -9.30 -3.55
CA HIS A 367 -11.14 -8.08 -4.29
C HIS A 367 -10.50 -8.42 -5.64
N LEU A 368 -9.89 -9.60 -5.76
CA LEU A 368 -9.44 -10.18 -7.02
C LEU A 368 -10.08 -11.56 -7.21
N PRO A 369 -10.83 -11.79 -8.31
CA PRO A 369 -11.33 -13.12 -8.65
C PRO A 369 -10.19 -14.15 -8.76
N SER A 370 -10.41 -15.38 -8.32
CA SER A 370 -9.38 -16.44 -8.31
C SER A 370 -8.73 -16.68 -9.67
N ALA A 371 -9.48 -16.58 -10.77
CA ALA A 371 -8.92 -16.69 -12.11
C ALA A 371 -7.87 -15.61 -12.40
N ARG A 372 -8.16 -14.35 -12.05
CA ARG A 372 -7.24 -13.20 -12.20
C ARG A 372 -6.05 -13.31 -11.26
N ALA A 373 -6.29 -13.70 -10.00
CA ALA A 373 -5.23 -13.88 -9.02
C ALA A 373 -4.24 -14.99 -9.43
N LYS A 374 -4.75 -16.09 -10.01
CA LYS A 374 -3.92 -17.19 -10.54
C LYS A 374 -2.98 -16.72 -11.65
N VAL A 375 -3.50 -16.06 -12.68
CA VAL A 375 -2.66 -15.63 -13.82
C VAL A 375 -1.64 -14.56 -13.43
N LEU A 376 -1.98 -13.64 -12.52
CA LEU A 376 -1.04 -12.65 -11.98
C LEU A 376 0.06 -13.30 -11.13
N ARG A 377 -0.28 -14.34 -10.36
CA ARG A 377 0.68 -15.11 -9.57
C ARG A 377 1.68 -15.84 -10.47
N GLU A 378 1.19 -16.52 -11.49
CA GLU A 378 2.02 -17.24 -12.47
C GLU A 378 2.96 -16.28 -13.21
N ALA A 379 2.42 -15.15 -13.70
CA ALA A 379 3.22 -14.11 -14.36
C ALA A 379 4.29 -13.50 -13.43
N TYR A 380 3.94 -13.20 -12.18
CA TYR A 380 4.91 -12.67 -11.22
C TYR A 380 6.05 -13.65 -10.95
N VAL A 381 5.71 -14.93 -10.71
CA VAL A 381 6.71 -15.96 -10.43
C VAL A 381 7.63 -16.15 -11.63
N PHE A 382 7.08 -16.21 -12.84
CA PHE A 382 7.86 -16.33 -14.07
C PHE A 382 8.80 -15.14 -14.28
N LEU A 383 8.26 -13.91 -14.27
CA LEU A 383 9.03 -12.70 -14.52
C LEU A 383 10.13 -12.50 -13.47
N ARG A 384 9.85 -12.82 -12.20
CA ARG A 384 10.85 -12.67 -11.13
C ARG A 384 11.92 -13.77 -11.17
N LYS A 385 11.59 -15.01 -11.54
CA LYS A 385 12.60 -16.05 -11.80
C LYS A 385 13.53 -15.65 -12.95
N LEU A 386 12.96 -15.12 -14.04
CA LEU A 386 13.74 -14.62 -15.18
C LEU A 386 14.62 -13.42 -14.81
N GLU A 387 14.07 -12.43 -14.08
CA GLU A 387 14.82 -11.27 -13.60
C GLU A 387 15.99 -11.70 -12.70
N ASN A 388 15.76 -12.61 -11.75
CA ASN A 388 16.82 -13.17 -10.92
C ASN A 388 17.89 -13.83 -11.77
N ARG A 389 17.52 -14.62 -12.79
CA ARG A 389 18.48 -15.31 -13.67
C ARG A 389 19.36 -14.33 -14.45
N VAL A 390 18.78 -13.25 -14.95
CA VAL A 390 19.50 -12.15 -15.61
C VAL A 390 20.49 -11.49 -14.64
N GLN A 391 20.07 -11.19 -13.42
CA GLN A 391 20.92 -10.54 -12.42
C GLN A 391 22.04 -11.45 -11.91
N MET A 392 21.74 -12.72 -11.68
CA MET A 392 22.69 -13.74 -11.20
C MET A 392 23.82 -14.00 -12.18
N LEU A 393 23.64 -13.68 -13.47
CA LEU A 393 24.69 -13.83 -14.48
C LEU A 393 25.97 -13.12 -14.05
N ARG A 394 25.88 -11.88 -13.55
CA ARG A 394 27.04 -11.03 -13.22
C ARG A 394 26.90 -10.25 -11.91
N ASP A 395 25.88 -10.55 -11.10
CA ASP A 395 25.49 -9.72 -9.95
C ASP A 395 25.27 -8.23 -10.34
N ALA A 396 24.57 -8.06 -11.47
CA ALA A 396 24.32 -6.75 -12.06
C ALA A 396 22.90 -6.28 -11.72
N GLN A 397 22.76 -5.01 -11.36
CA GLN A 397 21.47 -4.35 -11.18
C GLN A 397 20.85 -4.02 -12.55
N THR A 398 20.41 -5.05 -13.26
CA THR A 398 19.76 -4.94 -14.55
C THR A 398 18.39 -5.61 -14.52
N HIS A 399 17.51 -5.10 -15.37
CA HIS A 399 16.23 -5.68 -15.70
C HIS A 399 16.13 -6.01 -17.19
N ASP A 400 17.20 -5.74 -17.94
CA ASP A 400 17.25 -5.91 -19.39
C ASP A 400 17.81 -7.29 -19.72
N ILE A 401 17.15 -7.96 -20.64
CA ILE A 401 17.60 -9.24 -21.18
C ILE A 401 18.88 -8.97 -22.02
N PRO A 402 19.97 -9.73 -21.85
CA PRO A 402 21.17 -9.57 -22.65
C PRO A 402 20.90 -9.77 -24.15
N ASP A 403 21.59 -9.04 -25.01
CA ASP A 403 21.45 -9.17 -26.47
C ASP A 403 22.29 -10.30 -27.07
N ASP A 404 23.33 -10.75 -26.37
CA ASP A 404 24.22 -11.78 -26.87
C ASP A 404 23.62 -13.19 -26.78
N ALA A 405 23.81 -13.97 -27.85
CA ALA A 405 23.21 -15.30 -28.00
C ALA A 405 23.64 -16.28 -26.90
N LEU A 406 24.91 -16.21 -26.45
CA LEU A 406 25.43 -17.10 -25.42
C LEU A 406 24.75 -16.85 -24.07
N SER A 407 24.60 -15.59 -23.65
CA SER A 407 23.91 -15.25 -22.40
C SER A 407 22.43 -15.61 -22.47
N ARG A 408 21.75 -15.43 -23.61
CA ARG A 408 20.38 -15.88 -23.81
C ARG A 408 20.23 -17.40 -23.70
N GLU A 409 21.14 -18.17 -24.31
CA GLU A 409 21.17 -19.63 -24.17
C GLU A 409 21.37 -20.06 -22.71
N ARG A 410 22.30 -19.42 -22.00
CA ARG A 410 22.57 -19.69 -20.58
C ARG A 410 21.36 -19.43 -19.69
N ILE A 411 20.65 -18.32 -19.92
CA ILE A 411 19.43 -17.97 -19.18
C ILE A 411 18.32 -18.99 -19.48
N ALA A 412 18.12 -19.33 -20.75
CA ALA A 412 17.10 -20.30 -21.17
C ALA A 412 17.34 -21.68 -20.54
N ARG A 413 18.54 -22.24 -20.71
CA ARG A 413 18.89 -23.54 -20.13
C ARG A 413 18.86 -23.52 -18.60
N GLY A 414 19.25 -22.41 -17.98
CA GLY A 414 19.16 -22.23 -16.53
C GLY A 414 17.72 -22.26 -15.99
N LEU A 415 16.73 -21.92 -16.82
CA LEU A 415 15.30 -21.98 -16.50
C LEU A 415 14.64 -23.26 -17.07
N ASP A 416 15.43 -24.26 -17.45
CA ASP A 416 15.00 -25.53 -18.04
C ASP A 416 14.27 -25.39 -19.40
N TYR A 417 14.55 -24.32 -20.15
CA TYR A 417 14.13 -24.17 -21.54
C TYR A 417 15.22 -24.68 -22.51
N PRO A 418 14.83 -25.31 -23.63
CA PRO A 418 15.80 -25.91 -24.56
C PRO A 418 16.55 -24.87 -25.42
N ALA A 419 16.03 -23.64 -25.53
CA ALA A 419 16.58 -22.52 -26.29
C ALA A 419 15.93 -21.20 -25.85
N TRP A 420 16.43 -20.07 -26.37
CA TRP A 420 15.90 -18.74 -26.05
C TRP A 420 14.48 -18.53 -26.58
N GLU A 421 14.18 -19.02 -27.79
CA GLU A 421 12.93 -18.74 -28.49
C GLU A 421 11.70 -19.24 -27.71
N PRO A 422 11.65 -20.49 -27.19
CA PRO A 422 10.55 -20.93 -26.35
C PRO A 422 10.38 -20.14 -25.04
N LEU A 423 11.47 -19.66 -24.44
CA LEU A 423 11.42 -18.81 -23.25
C LEU A 423 10.84 -17.43 -23.59
N ALA A 424 11.23 -16.86 -24.74
CA ALA A 424 10.74 -15.57 -25.21
C ALA A 424 9.24 -15.61 -25.56
N GLU A 425 8.75 -16.71 -26.15
CA GLU A 425 7.33 -16.93 -26.39
C GLU A 425 6.53 -16.97 -25.08
N GLU A 426 7.03 -17.67 -24.06
CA GLU A 426 6.37 -17.74 -22.75
C GLU A 426 6.38 -16.38 -22.02
N LEU A 427 7.49 -15.64 -22.11
CA LEU A 427 7.59 -14.27 -21.62
C LEU A 427 6.55 -13.35 -22.27
N ALA A 428 6.37 -13.45 -23.59
CA ALA A 428 5.40 -12.63 -24.32
C ALA A 428 3.96 -12.89 -23.84
N LYS A 429 3.59 -14.16 -23.61
CA LYS A 429 2.25 -14.52 -23.08
C LYS A 429 2.00 -13.91 -21.71
N HIS A 430 2.97 -14.04 -20.79
CA HIS A 430 2.82 -13.47 -19.44
C HIS A 430 2.72 -11.94 -19.48
N ARG A 431 3.54 -11.28 -20.29
CA ARG A 431 3.47 -9.81 -20.46
C ARG A 431 2.14 -9.36 -21.05
N GLU A 432 1.63 -10.04 -22.06
CA GLU A 432 0.32 -9.71 -22.66
C GLU A 432 -0.81 -9.81 -21.62
N ILE A 433 -0.83 -10.87 -20.82
CA ILE A 433 -1.81 -11.05 -19.73
C ILE A 433 -1.73 -9.88 -18.75
N VAL A 434 -0.53 -9.54 -18.27
CA VAL A 434 -0.34 -8.47 -17.29
C VAL A 434 -0.73 -7.12 -17.86
N ALA A 435 -0.34 -6.82 -19.10
CA ALA A 435 -0.68 -5.56 -19.77
C ALA A 435 -2.20 -5.38 -19.91
N ASN A 436 -2.93 -6.45 -20.27
CA ASN A 436 -4.39 -6.43 -20.33
C ASN A 436 -5.04 -6.21 -18.95
N GLU A 437 -4.53 -6.89 -17.93
CA GLU A 437 -4.98 -6.74 -16.54
C GLU A 437 -4.74 -5.32 -16.02
N PHE A 438 -3.57 -4.75 -16.31
CA PHE A 438 -3.17 -3.40 -15.92
C PHE A 438 -3.95 -2.32 -16.66
N ALA A 439 -4.24 -2.52 -17.96
CA ALA A 439 -5.06 -1.61 -18.74
C ALA A 439 -6.47 -1.45 -18.17
N ALA A 440 -7.03 -2.50 -17.54
CA ALA A 440 -8.34 -2.45 -16.89
C ALA A 440 -8.34 -1.71 -15.53
N VAL A 441 -7.17 -1.44 -14.95
CA VAL A 441 -7.04 -0.80 -13.63
C VAL A 441 -7.46 0.67 -13.67
N LEU A 442 -8.32 1.08 -12.73
CA LEU A 442 -8.80 2.47 -12.57
C LEU A 442 -9.49 3.06 -13.81
N MET A 443 -9.85 2.25 -14.80
CA MET A 443 -10.66 2.68 -15.94
C MET A 443 -12.07 3.03 -15.47
N PRO A 444 -12.60 4.24 -15.78
CA PRO A 444 -13.98 4.56 -15.49
C PRO A 444 -14.88 3.64 -16.32
N GLN A 445 -15.77 2.92 -15.63
CA GLN A 445 -16.89 2.20 -16.25
C GLN A 445 -17.72 3.23 -17.04
N GLY A 446 -17.48 3.36 -18.35
CA GLY A 446 -18.14 4.36 -19.20
C GLY A 446 -17.26 5.10 -20.22
N GLY A 447 -15.95 4.86 -20.26
CA GLY A 447 -15.08 5.10 -21.43
C GLY A 447 -15.50 6.19 -22.42
N ARG A 448 -15.52 7.46 -21.99
CA ARG A 448 -15.45 8.69 -22.80
C ARG A 448 -15.53 9.87 -21.84
N THR A 449 -14.59 10.81 -21.95
CA THR A 449 -14.79 12.17 -21.40
C THR A 449 -16.11 12.67 -21.95
N ALA A 450 -17.13 12.81 -21.10
CA ALA A 450 -18.42 13.34 -21.50
C ALA A 450 -18.18 14.71 -22.16
N SER A 451 -18.52 14.87 -23.45
CA SER A 451 -18.41 16.17 -24.08
C SER A 451 -19.38 17.11 -23.36
N VAL A 452 -18.85 18.19 -22.80
CA VAL A 452 -19.68 19.24 -22.23
C VAL A 452 -20.47 19.89 -23.37
N PRO A 453 -21.81 19.93 -23.33
CA PRO A 453 -22.58 20.69 -24.32
C PRO A 453 -22.16 22.16 -24.29
N ALA A 454 -21.90 22.76 -25.47
CA ALA A 454 -21.39 24.13 -25.57
C ALA A 454 -22.30 25.18 -24.90
N GLU A 455 -23.60 24.93 -24.90
CA GLU A 455 -24.64 25.78 -24.29
C GLU A 455 -24.51 25.84 -22.76
N ASP A 456 -24.34 24.71 -22.09
CA ASP A 456 -24.20 24.67 -20.62
C ASP A 456 -22.87 25.29 -20.15
N ALA A 457 -21.82 25.19 -20.97
CA ALA A 457 -20.57 25.91 -20.74
C ALA A 457 -20.71 27.42 -20.95
N ALA A 458 -21.61 27.89 -21.82
CA ALA A 458 -21.92 29.31 -21.97
C ALA A 458 -22.68 29.84 -20.75
N LEU A 459 -23.67 29.10 -20.25
CA LEU A 459 -24.41 29.47 -19.04
C LEU A 459 -23.50 29.60 -17.82
N TRP A 460 -22.58 28.65 -17.61
CA TRP A 460 -21.64 28.73 -16.50
C TRP A 460 -20.67 29.92 -16.63
N ARG A 461 -20.23 30.25 -17.85
CA ARG A 461 -19.39 31.44 -18.09
C ARG A 461 -20.14 32.74 -17.79
N GLN A 462 -21.35 32.90 -18.31
CA GLN A 462 -22.21 34.06 -18.00
C GLN A 462 -22.47 34.19 -16.49
N ALA A 463 -22.60 33.07 -15.76
CA ALA A 463 -22.70 33.09 -14.30
C ALA A 463 -21.42 33.62 -13.63
N CYS A 464 -20.25 33.24 -14.14
CA CYS A 464 -18.94 33.70 -13.64
C CYS A 464 -18.67 35.16 -13.98
N ASP A 465 -19.12 35.62 -15.15
CA ASP A 465 -18.93 36.98 -15.67
C ASP A 465 -20.03 37.95 -15.21
N GLU A 466 -21.01 37.46 -14.43
CA GLU A 466 -22.13 38.23 -13.87
C GLU A 466 -23.14 38.75 -14.90
N GLU A 467 -23.22 38.11 -16.06
CA GLU A 467 -24.10 38.49 -17.19
C GLU A 467 -25.38 37.64 -17.27
N LEU A 468 -25.52 36.66 -16.40
CA LEU A 468 -26.65 35.71 -16.41
C LEU A 468 -27.95 36.35 -15.90
N ASP A 469 -29.05 36.22 -16.64
CA ASP A 469 -30.37 36.71 -16.23
C ASP A 469 -31.45 35.61 -16.17
N ALA A 470 -32.61 35.95 -15.60
CA ALA A 470 -33.72 35.00 -15.44
C ALA A 470 -34.25 34.48 -16.78
N GLY A 471 -34.33 35.34 -17.81
CA GLY A 471 -34.83 34.97 -19.14
C GLY A 471 -33.94 33.94 -19.84
N THR A 472 -32.62 34.06 -19.66
CA THR A 472 -31.62 33.12 -20.19
C THR A 472 -31.75 31.75 -19.53
N LEU A 473 -32.04 31.68 -18.23
CA LEU A 473 -32.29 30.42 -17.52
C LEU A 473 -33.59 29.76 -17.96
N GLU A 474 -34.65 30.54 -18.12
CA GLU A 474 -35.95 30.05 -18.59
C GLU A 474 -35.85 29.48 -20.01
N ALA A 475 -35.20 30.21 -20.92
CA ALA A 475 -34.92 29.74 -22.28
C ALA A 475 -34.09 28.44 -22.30
N SER A 476 -33.27 28.23 -21.26
CA SER A 476 -32.41 27.06 -21.12
C SER A 476 -33.07 25.88 -20.40
N GLY A 477 -34.36 25.98 -20.02
CA GLY A 477 -35.13 24.90 -19.40
C GLY A 477 -35.25 24.94 -17.87
N PHE A 478 -34.83 26.04 -17.22
CA PHE A 478 -35.00 26.24 -15.79
C PHE A 478 -36.12 27.25 -15.51
N VAL A 479 -37.35 26.75 -15.36
CA VAL A 479 -38.54 27.57 -15.12
C VAL A 479 -39.11 27.27 -13.73
N PRO A 480 -39.37 28.29 -12.88
CA PRO A 480 -39.11 29.72 -13.08
C PRO A 480 -37.61 30.08 -12.97
N GLY A 481 -37.15 31.04 -13.77
CA GLY A 481 -35.72 31.40 -13.89
C GLY A 481 -35.09 32.23 -12.75
N PRO A 482 -35.80 33.14 -12.06
CA PRO A 482 -35.16 34.08 -11.13
C PRO A 482 -34.32 33.41 -10.02
N GLU A 483 -34.85 32.40 -9.35
CA GLU A 483 -34.13 31.71 -8.26
C GLU A 483 -32.91 30.93 -8.77
N ALA A 484 -33.03 30.30 -9.95
CA ALA A 484 -31.95 29.55 -10.58
C ALA A 484 -30.79 30.48 -11.00
N ALA A 485 -31.11 31.63 -11.60
CA ALA A 485 -30.13 32.64 -11.99
C ALA A 485 -29.40 33.21 -10.76
N GLU A 486 -30.16 33.56 -9.71
CA GLU A 486 -29.59 34.07 -8.46
C GLU A 486 -28.63 33.07 -7.80
N ALA A 487 -29.00 31.79 -7.73
CA ALA A 487 -28.16 30.76 -7.13
C ALA A 487 -26.86 30.52 -7.92
N LEU A 488 -26.93 30.53 -9.25
CA LEU A 488 -25.75 30.38 -10.11
C LEU A 488 -24.82 31.58 -10.03
N LEU A 489 -25.35 32.81 -10.02
CA LEU A 489 -24.54 34.04 -9.86
C LEU A 489 -23.84 34.10 -8.49
N LYS A 490 -24.47 33.59 -7.44
CA LYS A 490 -23.89 33.54 -6.09
C LYS A 490 -22.80 32.48 -5.95
N LEU A 491 -22.84 31.40 -6.72
CA LEU A 491 -21.96 30.24 -6.52
C LEU A 491 -20.46 30.57 -6.73
N PRO A 492 -20.01 31.22 -7.82
CA PRO A 492 -18.60 31.63 -7.98
C PRO A 492 -18.10 32.55 -6.87
N LYS A 493 -18.99 33.36 -6.28
CA LYS A 493 -18.70 34.36 -5.25
C LYS A 493 -18.67 33.78 -3.83
N ALA A 494 -19.16 32.56 -3.63
CA ALA A 494 -19.23 31.93 -2.32
C ALA A 494 -17.82 31.76 -1.70
N SER A 495 -17.68 32.05 -0.40
CA SER A 495 -16.39 31.97 0.31
C SER A 495 -15.67 30.62 0.15
N PRO A 496 -16.34 29.46 0.26
CA PRO A 496 -15.69 28.16 0.03
C PRO A 496 -15.14 27.99 -1.39
N VAL A 497 -15.83 28.56 -2.39
CA VAL A 497 -15.48 28.45 -3.81
C VAL A 497 -14.32 29.40 -4.18
N ARG A 498 -14.31 30.63 -3.63
CA ARG A 498 -13.19 31.57 -3.80
C ARG A 498 -11.89 31.08 -3.15
N ALA A 499 -12.00 30.28 -2.09
CA ALA A 499 -10.85 29.68 -1.40
C ALA A 499 -10.29 28.43 -2.10
N MET A 500 -10.84 28.01 -3.25
CA MET A 500 -10.38 26.84 -3.99
C MET A 500 -9.00 27.07 -4.63
N SER A 501 -8.19 26.03 -4.70
CA SER A 501 -6.97 26.05 -5.50
C SER A 501 -7.28 26.15 -7.00
N ALA A 502 -6.33 26.62 -7.80
CA ALA A 502 -6.48 26.73 -9.26
C ALA A 502 -6.95 25.40 -9.91
N ARG A 503 -6.35 24.27 -9.51
CA ARG A 503 -6.73 22.92 -10.00
C ARG A 503 -8.17 22.55 -9.64
N SER A 504 -8.63 22.93 -8.45
CA SER A 504 -10.00 22.63 -8.02
C SER A 504 -11.01 23.54 -8.74
N ARG A 505 -10.62 24.79 -9.05
CA ARG A 505 -11.46 25.73 -9.81
C ARG A 505 -11.65 25.27 -11.25
N GLU A 506 -10.58 24.92 -11.94
CA GLU A 506 -10.63 24.35 -13.30
C GLU A 506 -11.57 23.13 -13.36
N ARG A 507 -11.52 22.30 -12.31
CA ARG A 507 -12.39 21.15 -12.17
C ARG A 507 -13.86 21.53 -12.02
N LEU A 508 -14.14 22.53 -11.18
CA LEU A 508 -15.50 23.06 -11.03
C LEU A 508 -16.03 23.60 -12.35
N ASP A 509 -15.18 24.28 -13.13
CA ASP A 509 -15.55 24.83 -14.44
C ASP A 509 -15.90 23.75 -15.47
N ARG A 510 -15.29 22.56 -15.37
CA ARG A 510 -15.68 21.38 -16.15
C ARG A 510 -16.93 20.67 -15.61
N LEU A 511 -17.12 20.68 -14.28
CA LEU A 511 -18.23 19.98 -13.63
C LEU A 511 -19.57 20.70 -13.76
N MET A 512 -19.60 22.01 -13.52
CA MET A 512 -20.84 22.79 -13.44
C MET A 512 -21.73 22.66 -14.69
N PRO A 513 -21.20 22.77 -15.92
CA PRO A 513 -22.00 22.51 -17.12
C PRO A 513 -22.65 21.12 -17.15
N GLN A 514 -21.97 20.10 -16.62
CA GLN A 514 -22.49 18.74 -16.57
C GLN A 514 -23.58 18.58 -15.49
N LEU A 515 -23.48 19.33 -14.40
CA LEU A 515 -24.53 19.40 -13.36
C LEU A 515 -25.76 20.16 -13.85
N LEU A 516 -25.58 21.24 -14.62
CA LEU A 516 -26.68 21.95 -15.29
C LEU A 516 -27.45 21.01 -16.21
N ALA A 517 -26.74 20.28 -17.08
CA ALA A 517 -27.36 19.29 -17.96
C ALA A 517 -28.09 18.19 -17.16
N ALA A 518 -27.49 17.69 -16.09
CA ALA A 518 -28.10 16.65 -15.25
C ALA A 518 -29.36 17.16 -14.53
N ALA A 519 -29.35 18.37 -13.98
CA ALA A 519 -30.51 18.98 -13.31
C ALA A 519 -31.66 19.22 -14.28
N ARG A 520 -31.36 19.76 -15.47
CA ARG A 520 -32.35 20.01 -16.53
C ARG A 520 -33.05 18.74 -17.00
N ALA A 521 -32.38 17.58 -16.94
CA ALA A 521 -32.95 16.30 -17.33
C ALA A 521 -33.86 15.65 -16.26
N THR A 522 -34.16 16.35 -15.15
CA THR A 522 -35.04 15.84 -14.08
C THR A 522 -36.44 16.44 -14.16
N ASP A 523 -37.39 15.83 -13.43
CA ASP A 523 -38.77 16.32 -13.37
C ASP A 523 -38.93 17.62 -12.54
N ALA A 524 -37.90 18.01 -11.78
CA ALA A 524 -37.88 19.27 -10.99
C ALA A 524 -36.54 20.03 -11.17
N PRO A 525 -36.28 20.64 -12.35
CA PRO A 525 -34.98 21.21 -12.69
C PRO A 525 -34.50 22.32 -11.75
N VAL A 526 -35.38 23.28 -11.43
CA VAL A 526 -35.00 24.43 -10.58
C VAL A 526 -34.69 24.00 -9.15
N PRO A 527 -35.56 23.26 -8.42
CA PRO A 527 -35.22 22.75 -7.10
C PRO A 527 -33.96 21.88 -7.07
N CYS A 528 -33.75 21.04 -8.10
CA CYS A 528 -32.55 20.22 -8.23
C CYS A 528 -31.29 21.09 -8.35
N LEU A 529 -31.29 22.09 -9.22
CA LEU A 529 -30.18 23.02 -9.40
C LEU A 529 -29.84 23.80 -8.13
N LEU A 530 -30.85 24.32 -7.42
CA LEU A 530 -30.64 25.04 -6.15
C LEU A 530 -29.93 24.17 -5.11
N ARG A 531 -30.31 22.88 -5.03
CA ARG A 531 -29.67 21.90 -4.13
C ARG A 531 -28.25 21.55 -4.60
N LEU A 532 -28.03 21.37 -5.91
CA LEU A 532 -26.69 21.11 -6.47
C LEU A 532 -25.73 22.28 -6.22
N CYS A 533 -26.18 23.53 -6.36
CA CYS A 533 -25.37 24.71 -6.01
C CYS A 533 -24.94 24.69 -4.54
N ARG A 534 -25.86 24.36 -3.62
CA ARG A 534 -25.55 24.25 -2.18
C ARG A 534 -24.62 23.08 -1.87
N LEU A 535 -24.81 21.93 -2.51
CA LEU A 535 -23.89 20.79 -2.39
C LEU A 535 -22.48 21.17 -2.86
N THR A 536 -22.37 21.80 -4.04
CA THR A 536 -21.09 22.26 -4.59
C THR A 536 -20.36 23.19 -3.61
N GLN A 537 -21.07 24.09 -2.92
CA GLN A 537 -20.48 24.91 -1.86
C GLN A 537 -20.02 24.06 -0.67
N ALA A 538 -20.84 23.11 -0.21
CA ALA A 538 -20.52 22.21 0.91
C ALA A 538 -19.29 21.33 0.62
N VAL A 539 -19.07 20.94 -0.64
CA VAL A 539 -17.93 20.12 -1.06
C VAL A 539 -16.82 20.90 -1.77
N ALA A 540 -16.88 22.23 -1.84
CA ALA A 540 -15.92 23.05 -2.59
C ALA A 540 -14.45 22.81 -2.17
N ARG A 541 -14.22 22.61 -0.86
CA ARG A 541 -12.89 22.31 -0.30
C ARG A 541 -12.53 20.82 -0.35
N ARG A 542 -13.43 19.97 -0.81
CA ARG A 542 -13.28 18.53 -0.93
C ARG A 542 -13.20 18.18 -2.41
N SER A 543 -12.06 18.49 -3.03
CA SER A 543 -11.83 18.33 -4.48
C SER A 543 -12.07 16.91 -4.98
N SER A 544 -12.02 15.95 -4.06
CA SER A 544 -12.53 14.60 -4.20
C SER A 544 -13.95 14.54 -4.79
N TYR A 545 -14.95 15.03 -4.07
CA TYR A 545 -16.35 14.87 -4.51
C TYR A 545 -16.62 15.57 -5.84
N LEU A 546 -15.99 16.72 -6.09
CA LEU A 546 -16.09 17.43 -7.37
C LEU A 546 -15.61 16.57 -8.54
N ALA A 547 -14.49 15.90 -8.34
CA ALA A 547 -13.86 15.08 -9.36
C ALA A 547 -14.63 13.77 -9.61
N LEU A 548 -15.18 13.16 -8.56
CA LEU A 548 -16.10 12.03 -8.68
C LEU A 548 -17.31 12.38 -9.52
N LEU A 549 -17.94 13.51 -9.20
CA LEU A 549 -19.10 13.99 -9.94
C LEU A 549 -18.74 14.40 -11.35
N GLU A 550 -17.52 14.88 -11.63
CA GLU A 550 -17.11 15.26 -12.99
C GLU A 550 -16.92 14.03 -13.89
N GLU A 551 -16.36 12.95 -13.35
CA GLU A 551 -15.94 11.80 -14.14
C GLU A 551 -16.99 10.70 -14.26
N GLN A 552 -18.02 10.68 -13.40
CA GLN A 552 -19.05 9.64 -13.41
C GLN A 552 -20.43 10.18 -13.84
N PRO A 553 -20.84 10.00 -15.12
CA PRO A 553 -22.18 10.38 -15.58
C PRO A 553 -23.31 9.71 -14.79
N ALA A 554 -23.14 8.43 -14.45
CA ALA A 554 -24.13 7.70 -13.66
C ALA A 554 -24.29 8.28 -12.23
N ALA A 555 -23.19 8.74 -11.63
CA ALA A 555 -23.19 9.40 -10.33
C ALA A 555 -23.98 10.72 -10.38
N ARG A 556 -23.69 11.58 -11.37
CA ARG A 556 -24.42 12.84 -11.57
C ARG A 556 -25.91 12.60 -11.79
N LYS A 557 -26.26 11.61 -12.61
CA LYS A 557 -27.66 11.28 -12.90
C LYS A 557 -28.40 10.81 -11.65
N ARG A 558 -27.80 9.91 -10.85
CA ARG A 558 -28.36 9.46 -9.57
C ARG A 558 -28.52 10.60 -8.58
N LEU A 559 -27.49 11.45 -8.45
CA LEU A 559 -27.52 12.60 -7.57
C LEU A 559 -28.59 13.61 -7.98
N ALA A 560 -28.66 13.96 -9.27
CA ALA A 560 -29.66 14.89 -9.79
C ALA A 560 -31.08 14.34 -9.60
N LYS A 561 -31.30 13.05 -9.85
CA LYS A 561 -32.59 12.39 -9.58
C LYS A 561 -32.96 12.48 -8.10
N LEU A 562 -32.07 12.10 -7.18
CA LEU A 562 -32.31 12.22 -5.74
C LEU A 562 -32.66 13.66 -5.34
N PHE A 563 -31.92 14.62 -5.89
CA PHE A 563 -32.09 16.04 -5.57
C PHE A 563 -33.36 16.64 -6.17
N ALA A 564 -33.91 16.05 -7.24
CA ALA A 564 -35.22 16.40 -7.76
C ALA A 564 -36.33 15.77 -6.89
N ASP A 565 -36.20 14.48 -6.57
CA ASP A 565 -37.25 13.66 -5.96
C ASP A 565 -37.44 13.95 -4.46
N SER A 566 -36.37 14.25 -3.72
CA SER A 566 -36.43 14.36 -2.25
C SER A 566 -35.65 15.53 -1.68
N ALA A 567 -36.38 16.55 -1.22
CA ALA A 567 -35.80 17.65 -0.45
C ALA A 567 -35.09 17.15 0.81
N PHE A 568 -35.75 16.26 1.57
CA PHE A 568 -35.23 15.73 2.84
C PHE A 568 -33.88 15.04 2.68
N LEU A 569 -33.76 14.11 1.73
CA LEU A 569 -32.51 13.38 1.50
C LEU A 569 -31.43 14.29 0.93
N ALA A 570 -31.79 15.24 0.05
CA ALA A 570 -30.84 16.22 -0.47
C ALA A 570 -30.23 17.08 0.64
N GLU A 571 -31.05 17.61 1.57
CA GLU A 571 -30.54 18.40 2.70
C GLU A 571 -29.61 17.57 3.59
N ARG A 572 -29.90 16.28 3.81
CA ARG A 572 -28.99 15.40 4.55
C ARG A 572 -27.64 15.23 3.86
N VAL A 573 -27.62 15.03 2.54
CA VAL A 573 -26.37 14.92 1.77
C VAL A 573 -25.58 16.23 1.79
N ILE A 574 -26.27 17.38 1.70
CA ILE A 574 -25.62 18.70 1.76
C ILE A 574 -25.00 18.94 3.14
N ALA A 575 -25.73 18.63 4.21
CA ALA A 575 -25.26 18.79 5.59
C ALA A 575 -24.16 17.78 5.95
N GLN A 576 -24.23 16.55 5.42
CA GLN A 576 -23.27 15.48 5.67
C GLN A 576 -22.79 14.87 4.33
N PRO A 577 -21.80 15.50 3.64
CA PRO A 577 -21.38 15.05 2.31
C PRO A 577 -20.78 13.64 2.25
N LEU A 578 -20.45 13.02 3.39
CA LEU A 578 -20.04 11.61 3.44
C LEU A 578 -21.15 10.68 2.91
N LEU A 579 -22.42 11.08 3.03
CA LEU A 579 -23.56 10.34 2.49
C LEU A 579 -23.58 10.31 0.96
N LEU A 580 -22.75 11.11 0.27
CA LEU A 580 -22.57 10.96 -1.18
C LEU A 580 -22.07 9.55 -1.52
N ASP A 581 -21.22 8.94 -0.70
CA ASP A 581 -20.76 7.57 -0.95
C ASP A 581 -21.95 6.60 -1.04
N ASP A 582 -22.96 6.80 -0.19
CA ASP A 582 -24.19 6.00 -0.17
C ASP A 582 -25.16 6.35 -1.30
N VAL A 583 -25.09 7.52 -1.95
CA VAL A 583 -25.84 7.83 -3.19
C VAL A 583 -25.17 7.19 -4.41
N LEU A 584 -23.85 7.06 -4.34
CA LEU A 584 -23.01 6.74 -5.49
C LEU A 584 -22.64 5.25 -5.56
N ASP A 585 -22.78 4.48 -4.47
CA ASP A 585 -22.52 3.04 -4.46
C ASP A 585 -23.56 2.27 -5.33
N PRO A 586 -23.15 1.59 -6.41
CA PRO A 586 -24.08 0.78 -7.20
C PRO A 586 -24.68 -0.41 -6.43
N ARG A 587 -24.10 -0.78 -5.27
CA ARG A 587 -24.57 -1.88 -4.41
C ARG A 587 -25.65 -1.46 -3.41
N ILE A 588 -26.16 -0.23 -3.47
CA ILE A 588 -27.37 0.20 -2.72
C ILE A 588 -28.55 -0.78 -2.91
N GLU A 589 -28.56 -1.53 -4.01
CA GLU A 589 -29.54 -2.58 -4.30
C GLU A 589 -29.50 -3.73 -3.28
N GLN A 590 -28.38 -3.95 -2.59
CA GLN A 590 -28.17 -4.99 -1.58
C GLN A 590 -28.27 -4.43 -0.16
N LEU A 591 -29.39 -3.80 0.20
CA LEU A 591 -29.62 -3.37 1.58
C LEU A 591 -29.57 -4.58 2.54
N PRO A 592 -29.04 -4.42 3.77
CA PRO A 592 -29.28 -5.38 4.83
C PRO A 592 -30.78 -5.38 5.16
N LEU A 593 -31.48 -6.48 4.83
CA LEU A 593 -32.95 -6.53 4.82
C LEU A 593 -33.55 -7.18 6.09
N LYS A 594 -32.74 -7.65 7.06
CA LYS A 594 -33.23 -8.33 8.29
C LYS A 594 -32.61 -7.79 9.60
N ARG A 595 -33.28 -8.07 10.73
CA ARG A 595 -32.87 -7.67 12.11
C ARG A 595 -31.46 -8.12 12.48
N SER A 596 -31.15 -9.37 12.16
CA SER A 596 -29.82 -9.96 12.37
C SER A 596 -28.72 -9.18 11.66
N ASP A 597 -29.04 -8.56 10.54
CA ASP A 597 -28.04 -8.04 9.61
C ASP A 597 -27.54 -6.66 10.07
N ILE A 598 -28.43 -5.77 10.54
CA ILE A 598 -28.05 -4.43 11.03
C ILE A 598 -27.19 -4.55 12.29
N GLY A 599 -27.61 -5.37 13.27
CA GLY A 599 -26.85 -5.58 14.51
C GLY A 599 -25.50 -6.26 14.28
N ALA A 600 -25.46 -7.29 13.42
CA ALA A 600 -24.21 -7.95 13.05
C ALA A 600 -23.28 -7.04 12.25
N GLU A 601 -23.80 -6.17 11.38
CA GLU A 601 -23.00 -5.19 10.66
C GLU A 601 -22.42 -4.13 11.60
N LEU A 602 -23.22 -3.60 12.54
CA LEU A 602 -22.72 -2.68 13.56
C LEU A 602 -21.61 -3.33 14.39
N THR A 603 -21.81 -4.56 14.85
CA THR A 603 -20.78 -5.31 15.59
C THR A 603 -19.52 -5.49 14.76
N ARG A 604 -19.65 -5.81 13.47
CA ARG A 604 -18.52 -5.95 12.54
C ARG A 604 -17.80 -4.62 12.34
N VAL A 605 -18.52 -3.52 12.23
CA VAL A 605 -17.98 -2.16 12.10
C VAL A 605 -17.22 -1.76 13.37
N LEU A 606 -17.79 -2.00 14.56
CA LEU A 606 -17.13 -1.70 15.83
C LEU A 606 -15.91 -2.60 16.09
N ALA A 607 -15.95 -3.86 15.63
CA ALA A 607 -14.80 -4.76 15.69
C ALA A 607 -13.60 -4.31 14.83
N THR A 608 -13.77 -3.31 13.94
CA THR A 608 -12.65 -2.71 13.19
C THR A 608 -11.86 -1.66 13.96
N LEU A 609 -12.30 -1.29 15.17
CA LEU A 609 -11.60 -0.34 16.02
C LEU A 609 -10.48 -1.06 16.78
N ASP A 610 -9.23 -0.64 16.54
CA ASP A 610 -8.03 -1.20 17.17
C ASP A 610 -8.00 -0.90 18.69
N GLU A 611 -8.52 0.26 19.08
CA GLU A 611 -8.76 0.66 20.48
C GLU A 611 -10.21 1.14 20.61
N ARG A 612 -10.89 0.71 21.68
CA ARG A 612 -12.29 1.08 21.96
C ARG A 612 -12.36 2.32 22.86
N GLU A 613 -11.68 3.39 22.45
CA GLU A 613 -11.89 4.70 23.05
C GLU A 613 -13.35 5.12 22.84
N ALA A 614 -13.98 5.64 23.89
CA ALA A 614 -15.41 5.95 23.89
C ALA A 614 -15.80 6.94 22.79
N GLU A 615 -14.98 7.97 22.55
CA GLU A 615 -15.22 9.00 21.54
C GLU A 615 -15.20 8.43 20.12
N ALA A 616 -14.18 7.64 19.78
CA ALA A 616 -14.07 6.99 18.46
C ALA A 616 -15.20 5.96 18.22
N GLU A 617 -15.63 5.24 19.27
CA GLU A 617 -16.74 4.30 19.17
C GLU A 617 -18.07 5.04 18.96
N LEU A 618 -18.31 6.16 19.65
CA LEU A 618 -19.48 7.04 19.47
C LEU A 618 -19.54 7.67 18.08
N GLU A 619 -18.42 8.19 17.57
CA GLU A 619 -18.33 8.71 16.20
C GLU A 619 -18.71 7.62 15.20
N ARG A 620 -18.20 6.41 15.39
CA ARG A 620 -18.46 5.27 14.51
C ARG A 620 -19.92 4.82 14.53
N ILE A 621 -20.53 4.76 15.71
CA ILE A 621 -21.96 4.47 15.86
C ILE A 621 -22.79 5.55 15.15
N THR A 622 -22.40 6.83 15.28
CA THR A 622 -23.09 7.96 14.65
C THR A 622 -23.01 7.90 13.13
N GLU A 623 -21.83 7.62 12.58
CA GLU A 623 -21.64 7.43 11.13
C GLU A 623 -22.48 6.26 10.61
N PHE A 624 -22.44 5.12 11.31
CA PHE A 624 -23.23 3.93 10.96
C PHE A 624 -24.73 4.25 10.95
N LYS A 625 -25.23 4.90 12.01
CA LYS A 625 -26.63 5.35 12.09
C LYS A 625 -27.00 6.22 10.90
N SER A 626 -26.21 7.26 10.62
CA SER A 626 -26.47 8.17 9.50
C SER A 626 -26.51 7.43 8.17
N SER A 627 -25.55 6.54 7.91
CA SER A 627 -25.47 5.78 6.66
C SER A 627 -26.65 4.82 6.48
N ILE A 628 -26.98 4.01 7.49
CA ILE A 628 -28.11 3.06 7.39
C ILE A 628 -29.44 3.80 7.28
N ALA A 629 -29.68 4.84 8.09
CA ALA A 629 -30.88 5.65 7.98
C ALA A 629 -31.00 6.28 6.58
N PHE A 630 -29.91 6.78 6.03
CA PHE A 630 -29.90 7.35 4.69
C PHE A 630 -30.22 6.31 3.60
N ARG A 631 -29.62 5.11 3.67
CA ARG A 631 -29.93 4.00 2.74
C ARG A 631 -31.39 3.54 2.83
N LEU A 632 -31.97 3.52 4.03
CA LEU A 632 -33.40 3.25 4.22
C LEU A 632 -34.26 4.33 3.55
N GLY A 633 -33.86 5.59 3.67
CA GLY A 633 -34.47 6.72 2.97
C GLY A 633 -34.42 6.58 1.45
N LEU A 634 -33.27 6.20 0.90
CA LEU A 634 -33.14 5.90 -0.54
C LEU A 634 -34.06 4.76 -0.97
N ALA A 635 -34.12 3.68 -0.19
CA ALA A 635 -35.00 2.54 -0.49
C ALA A 635 -36.48 2.93 -0.52
N PHE A 636 -36.92 3.76 0.43
CA PHE A 636 -38.27 4.30 0.46
C PHE A 636 -38.54 5.22 -0.75
N ASN A 637 -37.61 6.15 -1.04
CA ASN A 637 -37.73 7.08 -2.16
C ASN A 637 -37.80 6.37 -3.51
N ASP A 638 -37.06 5.27 -3.67
CA ASP A 638 -37.06 4.45 -4.89
C ASP A 638 -38.27 3.49 -4.98
N GLY A 639 -39.17 3.48 -3.99
CA GLY A 639 -40.31 2.56 -3.93
C GLY A 639 -39.96 1.10 -3.61
N ARG A 640 -38.72 0.84 -3.16
CA ARG A 640 -38.23 -0.51 -2.79
C ARG A 640 -38.64 -0.93 -1.38
N ALA A 641 -39.08 0.00 -0.55
CA ALA A 641 -39.67 -0.24 0.75
C ALA A 641 -40.89 0.67 0.94
N ASP A 642 -41.95 0.14 1.54
CA ASP A 642 -43.10 0.96 1.94
C ASP A 642 -42.83 1.68 3.27
N ALA A 643 -43.77 2.56 3.68
CA ALA A 643 -43.64 3.36 4.89
C ALA A 643 -43.56 2.49 6.15
N VAL A 644 -44.34 1.41 6.23
CA VAL A 644 -44.40 0.52 7.41
C VAL A 644 -43.10 -0.25 7.56
N ALA A 645 -42.59 -0.83 6.48
CA ALA A 645 -41.31 -1.53 6.45
C ALA A 645 -40.15 -0.58 6.79
N THR A 646 -40.22 0.67 6.31
CA THR A 646 -39.20 1.69 6.61
C THR A 646 -39.22 2.07 8.10
N ALA A 647 -40.40 2.31 8.68
CA ALA A 647 -40.54 2.67 10.09
C ALA A 647 -40.03 1.58 11.02
N ARG A 648 -40.40 0.32 10.76
CA ARG A 648 -39.88 -0.83 11.51
C ARG A 648 -38.35 -0.92 11.42
N ARG A 649 -37.78 -0.74 10.23
CA ARG A 649 -36.30 -0.78 10.06
C ARG A 649 -35.60 0.37 10.77
N LEU A 650 -36.21 1.55 10.84
CA LEU A 650 -35.71 2.66 11.64
C LEU A 650 -35.74 2.34 13.14
N ALA A 651 -36.81 1.71 13.64
CA ALA A 651 -36.90 1.21 15.01
C ALA A 651 -35.81 0.16 15.30
N MET A 652 -35.56 -0.77 14.38
CA MET A 652 -34.51 -1.78 14.51
C MET A 652 -33.09 -1.18 14.50
N LEU A 653 -32.86 -0.14 13.68
CA LEU A 653 -31.63 0.62 13.70
C LEU A 653 -31.44 1.32 15.05
N ALA A 654 -32.48 1.99 15.56
CA ALA A 654 -32.45 2.66 16.85
C ALA A 654 -32.16 1.66 17.99
N GLU A 655 -32.82 0.50 18.00
CA GLU A 655 -32.57 -0.58 18.95
C GLU A 655 -31.11 -1.05 18.91
N SER A 656 -30.56 -1.29 17.71
CA SER A 656 -29.16 -1.71 17.54
C SER A 656 -28.17 -0.67 18.06
N VAL A 657 -28.47 0.62 17.82
CA VAL A 657 -27.68 1.75 18.32
C VAL A 657 -27.78 1.86 19.84
N ILE A 658 -28.97 1.71 20.43
CA ILE A 658 -29.17 1.73 21.89
C ILE A 658 -28.35 0.61 22.53
N ILE A 659 -28.42 -0.61 22.01
CA ILE A 659 -27.63 -1.76 22.52
C ILE A 659 -26.13 -1.44 22.51
N ALA A 660 -25.62 -0.89 21.40
CA ALA A 660 -24.20 -0.55 21.30
C ALA A 660 -23.79 0.58 22.27
N VAL A 661 -24.60 1.63 22.40
CA VAL A 661 -24.35 2.76 23.30
C VAL A 661 -24.45 2.32 24.77
N THR A 662 -25.41 1.47 25.13
CA THR A 662 -25.52 0.91 26.48
C THR A 662 -24.31 0.04 26.82
N ALA A 663 -23.84 -0.80 25.90
CA ALA A 663 -22.64 -1.61 26.11
C ALA A 663 -21.37 -0.75 26.25
N LEU A 664 -21.27 0.36 25.51
CA LEU A 664 -20.21 1.35 25.67
C LEU A 664 -20.27 2.00 27.07
N ALA A 665 -21.43 2.51 27.46
CA ALA A 665 -21.62 3.17 28.76
C ALA A 665 -21.35 2.22 29.94
N GLU A 666 -21.80 0.97 29.86
CA GLU A 666 -21.52 -0.06 30.87
C GLU A 666 -20.02 -0.31 30.99
N ARG A 667 -19.31 -0.43 29.87
CA ARG A 667 -17.86 -0.65 29.87
C ARG A 667 -17.11 0.49 30.55
N GLU A 668 -17.45 1.73 30.24
CA GLU A 668 -16.83 2.92 30.84
C GLU A 668 -17.10 2.98 32.36
N LEU A 669 -18.35 2.75 32.77
CA LEU A 669 -18.72 2.73 34.20
C LEU A 669 -18.01 1.60 34.96
N VAL A 670 -17.93 0.41 34.37
CA VAL A 670 -17.23 -0.74 34.98
C VAL A 670 -15.74 -0.48 35.12
N ALA A 671 -15.11 0.17 34.13
CA ALA A 671 -13.70 0.53 34.20
C ALA A 671 -13.42 1.55 35.33
N GLN A 672 -14.35 2.50 35.55
CA GLN A 672 -14.20 3.56 36.56
C GLN A 672 -14.61 3.14 37.97
N HIS A 673 -15.64 2.30 38.10
CA HIS A 673 -16.32 2.04 39.38
C HIS A 673 -16.44 0.55 39.73
N GLY A 674 -16.02 -0.36 38.86
CA GLY A 674 -16.18 -1.80 39.04
C GLY A 674 -17.58 -2.31 38.61
N ARG A 675 -17.78 -3.63 38.71
CA ARG A 675 -19.00 -4.30 38.25
C ARG A 675 -19.96 -4.57 39.41
N LEU A 676 -21.26 -4.38 39.18
CA LEU A 676 -22.31 -4.80 40.12
C LEU A 676 -22.35 -6.35 40.26
N PRO A 677 -22.75 -6.88 41.44
CA PRO A 677 -22.86 -8.31 41.66
C PRO A 677 -23.95 -8.97 40.79
N GLY A 678 -23.76 -10.26 40.47
CA GLY A 678 -24.68 -11.09 39.65
C GLY A 678 -24.32 -11.20 38.16
N GLU A 679 -25.08 -11.99 37.40
CA GLU A 679 -24.89 -12.15 35.95
C GLU A 679 -25.46 -10.98 35.15
N GLY A 680 -24.75 -10.51 34.13
CA GLY A 680 -25.18 -9.37 33.30
C GLY A 680 -25.11 -8.01 34.02
N SER A 681 -25.70 -6.97 33.43
CA SER A 681 -25.64 -5.59 33.93
C SER A 681 -26.65 -5.30 35.04
N GLY A 682 -27.77 -6.03 35.09
CA GLY A 682 -28.91 -5.69 35.94
C GLY A 682 -29.61 -4.38 35.54
N PHE A 683 -29.31 -3.85 34.36
CA PHE A 683 -29.82 -2.60 33.79
C PHE A 683 -30.58 -2.89 32.50
N ALA A 684 -31.73 -2.27 32.32
CA ALA A 684 -32.53 -2.40 31.10
C ALA A 684 -33.01 -1.03 30.59
N VAL A 685 -33.07 -0.92 29.27
CA VAL A 685 -33.62 0.23 28.55
C VAL A 685 -34.96 -0.18 27.95
N LEU A 686 -36.04 0.49 28.36
CA LEU A 686 -37.38 0.26 27.84
C LEU A 686 -37.70 1.34 26.81
N GLY A 687 -37.99 0.92 25.58
CA GLY A 687 -38.45 1.80 24.50
C GLY A 687 -39.96 2.03 24.58
N TYR A 688 -40.37 3.29 24.75
CA TYR A 688 -41.76 3.73 24.72
C TYR A 688 -42.08 4.43 23.39
N GLY A 689 -43.32 4.91 23.26
CA GLY A 689 -43.74 5.74 22.14
C GLY A 689 -43.51 5.07 20.78
N SER A 690 -42.94 5.84 19.84
CA SER A 690 -42.71 5.37 18.47
C SER A 690 -41.64 4.27 18.38
N LEU A 691 -40.71 4.20 19.33
CA LEU A 691 -39.74 3.10 19.40
C LEU A 691 -40.42 1.80 19.84
N GLY A 692 -41.23 1.86 20.90
CA GLY A 692 -41.96 0.70 21.42
C GLY A 692 -43.04 0.17 20.46
N GLY A 693 -43.63 1.05 19.66
CA GLY A 693 -44.59 0.69 18.60
C GLY A 693 -43.97 0.25 17.27
N GLU A 694 -42.63 0.35 17.11
CA GLU A 694 -41.92 0.16 15.84
C GLU A 694 -42.36 1.13 14.71
N GLU A 695 -42.74 2.36 15.09
CA GLU A 695 -43.30 3.40 14.23
C GLU A 695 -42.36 4.61 14.05
N LEU A 696 -41.04 4.41 14.16
CA LEU A 696 -40.07 5.51 14.04
C LEU A 696 -40.06 6.13 12.64
N GLY A 697 -40.05 7.47 12.59
CA GLY A 697 -39.69 8.27 11.43
C GLY A 697 -38.22 8.70 11.44
N PHE A 698 -37.75 9.29 10.35
CA PHE A 698 -36.34 9.72 10.21
C PHE A 698 -35.91 10.84 11.17
N ALA A 699 -36.87 11.57 11.72
CA ALA A 699 -36.66 12.67 12.66
C ALA A 699 -37.29 12.39 14.04
N SER A 700 -37.69 11.14 14.31
CA SER A 700 -38.28 10.77 15.60
C SER A 700 -37.25 10.83 16.73
N ASP A 701 -37.69 11.32 17.87
CA ASP A 701 -36.99 11.19 19.13
C ASP A 701 -37.16 9.76 19.69
N LEU A 702 -36.32 9.40 20.67
CA LEU A 702 -36.37 8.11 21.35
C LEU A 702 -36.90 8.30 22.77
N ASP A 703 -38.10 7.79 23.03
CA ASP A 703 -38.70 7.77 24.37
C ASP A 703 -38.14 6.57 25.15
N LEU A 704 -37.18 6.82 26.04
CA LEU A 704 -36.47 5.77 26.79
C LEU A 704 -36.75 5.87 28.29
N VAL A 705 -37.05 4.74 28.92
CA VAL A 705 -37.08 4.58 30.38
C VAL A 705 -35.98 3.62 30.81
N PHE A 706 -35.17 4.04 31.76
CA PHE A 706 -34.06 3.24 32.29
C PHE A 706 -34.49 2.60 33.62
N VAL A 707 -34.33 1.29 33.74
CA VAL A 707 -34.67 0.54 34.96
C VAL A 707 -33.50 -0.34 35.39
N TYR A 708 -33.37 -0.60 36.69
CA TYR A 708 -32.34 -1.46 37.25
C TYR A 708 -32.91 -2.41 38.30
N ASP A 709 -32.24 -3.56 38.52
CA ASP A 709 -32.59 -4.49 39.59
C ASP A 709 -32.08 -3.99 40.95
N GLY A 710 -32.97 -3.38 41.73
CA GLY A 710 -32.65 -2.83 43.05
C GLY A 710 -32.14 -3.86 44.08
N ARG A 711 -32.28 -5.16 43.84
CA ARG A 711 -31.68 -6.18 44.72
C ARG A 711 -30.15 -6.18 44.62
N ARG A 712 -29.60 -5.77 43.48
CA ARG A 712 -28.13 -5.68 43.25
C ARG A 712 -27.47 -4.52 43.99
N THR A 713 -28.27 -3.55 44.46
CA THR A 713 -27.79 -2.43 45.27
C THR A 713 -27.83 -2.72 46.78
N GLN A 714 -28.43 -3.84 47.21
CA GLN A 714 -28.59 -4.20 48.62
C GLN A 714 -27.49 -5.16 49.14
N GLU A 715 -26.60 -5.64 48.27
CA GLU A 715 -25.50 -6.57 48.61
C GLU A 715 -24.14 -5.87 48.81
N ILE A 716 -24.09 -4.53 48.90
CA ILE A 716 -22.86 -3.77 49.23
C ILE A 716 -22.71 -3.60 50.74
#